data_AF-A0A662A2U4-F1
#
_entry.id   AF-A0A662A2U4-F1
#
_cell.length_a   1.000
_cell.length_b   1.000
_cell.length_c   1.000
_cell.angle_alpha   90.00
_cell.angle_beta   90.00
_cell.angle_gamma   90.00
#
_symmetry.space_group_name_H-M   'P 1'
#
loop_
_entity.id
_entity.type
_entity.pdbx_description
1 polymer ?
#
loop_
_entity_poly.entity_id
_entity_poly.type
_entity_poly.pdbx_seq_one_letter_code
_entity_poly.pdbx_strand_id
1 'polypeptide(L)'
;MKNKTFLLFLSLLAALFILKEKTHAQPNQELGIENLIPSSPEAAALGKYGEFPVGIYTGIPSISIPIWTISTPNLNHPVFLSYHASGRKVEEIATNVGLGWALNAGGVITRTIRHLADEATGGYYINPFQGTTDIEELDLDYVVDVRKGLKDGEPDLFYFNFGGYSGSFYFDRNSEIALVSKEDLRIEENFNNNTLEGFEVTTPNGDKYYFGGSNDFAAYTEVTSHRNSNNYLRDNISSWFLRKVVSANQIDSISFTYDGYESSSWEKSVSEMVTLRSGNLSEAEKEQHINYTKVFNRKRISSINFKNGTIVMDYQNSRLDITNSQSLDELSIYHDEDNLIKKVKFNYSYFKSNPNSTDGYELRLRLNSIQEFNNQGESKPPHTFIYYTGHNLPTRSSEESKFYAQDHWGFYNGANNMEKTLIPDFEYNGVTYNSANREPNWPYTKANMLEEIHYPTGGYTEFIFEPNYVGMCGPDTVIGYYVDEELWKDTLQCDDMWSQFDAGTFEIHDSLHNAFNLVLSLDTACNGNTDVNANIQVSIVGANKSYSLGYNEDNLEFTSANFIDTLAVGTYTLQIRLFRQSRFIYKFNYQKFVNEQIIIQRQFQQAGGIRVKEIINHSVFGSSTSKEYDYTYRNVQGEVQYSSGVITNIPEYTRHIIVEFQCMACTYETNWFGWITKSGVVTEYEPWDMIELSSHSNIPLGTTQGGIIGYTEVSEKNFEGETRYRYSTKHDFDDTDNFYFFQELTFLYNIYPDEKFAYPYPPPGNMDWARGKLLEKIMYNKDGNRVLKEKNIYKVSVSDNLVIKVVPMERESHDLLEYFNVGVFYNNISGWIRLDTTVTTHYVNDSPGVEIKKIFKYNGSDHLQLTELSENSSDGKTLKTTFAFPGDISTPSSVFMTQRAIDSMLSWYMIGMPIKIEKTVDGTIAKGQITSYTLGNGETAAYPTLVSRFEGNSYISKANYHYSTFGNINEYQEVNNIYSTYLWGYNHTYPIAKIDNAELIDVITIIYNENLDIQTEDSEELQAILEIIRNHEDMKDAMVTTYTYDPLVGMTSETTPNGKTMTYHYDDFNRLETIRDQDTNVLKHYDYNYLEAI
;
A
#
# COMPACT_ATOMS: atom_id res chain seq x y z
N MET A 1 -21.03 76.22 -24.92
CA MET A 1 -21.53 74.84 -24.68
C MET A 1 -20.61 73.75 -25.28
N LYS A 2 -19.27 73.88 -25.19
CA LYS A 2 -18.32 72.82 -25.61
C LYS A 2 -17.32 72.39 -24.52
N ASN A 3 -17.30 73.05 -23.34
CA ASN A 3 -16.37 72.71 -22.25
C ASN A 3 -16.99 71.94 -21.07
N LYS A 4 -18.32 71.79 -20.98
CA LYS A 4 -18.94 70.97 -19.92
C LYS A 4 -18.94 69.47 -20.24
N THR A 5 -18.92 69.10 -21.52
CA THR A 5 -18.89 67.70 -21.96
C THR A 5 -17.50 67.09 -21.88
N PHE A 6 -16.42 67.89 -21.98
CA PHE A 6 -15.03 67.42 -21.87
C PHE A 6 -14.61 67.15 -20.42
N LEU A 7 -15.09 67.95 -19.46
CA LEU A 7 -14.86 67.74 -18.02
C LEU A 7 -15.67 66.56 -17.44
N LEU A 8 -16.85 66.25 -18.01
CA LEU A 8 -17.58 65.02 -17.67
C LEU A 8 -16.93 63.76 -18.25
N PHE A 9 -16.26 63.86 -19.40
CA PHE A 9 -15.54 62.73 -20.00
C PHE A 9 -14.21 62.44 -19.30
N LEU A 10 -13.49 63.48 -18.82
CA LEU A 10 -12.27 63.30 -18.01
C LEU A 10 -12.57 62.76 -16.60
N SER A 11 -13.70 63.13 -15.99
CA SER A 11 -14.10 62.58 -14.68
C SER A 11 -14.60 61.12 -14.77
N LEU A 12 -15.23 60.73 -15.88
CA LEU A 12 -15.55 59.31 -16.13
C LEU A 12 -14.31 58.46 -16.43
N LEU A 13 -13.31 58.99 -17.16
CA LEU A 13 -12.06 58.26 -17.42
C LEU A 13 -11.16 58.13 -16.16
N ALA A 14 -11.17 59.12 -15.27
CA ALA A 14 -10.46 59.04 -13.99
C ALA A 14 -11.15 58.08 -13.00
N ALA A 15 -12.50 58.00 -13.01
CA ALA A 15 -13.24 57.02 -12.23
C ALA A 15 -13.05 55.57 -12.75
N LEU A 16 -12.84 55.40 -14.06
CA LEU A 16 -12.52 54.09 -14.67
C LEU A 16 -11.06 53.64 -14.46
N PHE A 17 -10.15 54.56 -14.10
CA PHE A 17 -8.76 54.22 -13.75
C PHE A 17 -8.55 53.99 -12.24
N ILE A 18 -9.42 54.51 -11.37
CA ILE A 18 -9.38 54.26 -9.91
C ILE A 18 -10.15 52.97 -9.53
N LEU A 19 -10.99 52.41 -10.41
CA LEU A 19 -11.60 51.08 -10.25
C LEU A 19 -10.76 49.92 -10.82
N LYS A 20 -9.48 50.18 -11.11
CA LYS A 20 -8.49 49.17 -11.53
C LYS A 20 -7.34 49.03 -10.54
N GLU A 21 -7.57 49.34 -9.27
CA GLU A 21 -6.83 48.67 -8.21
C GLU A 21 -7.46 47.30 -8.01
N LYS A 22 -6.58 46.30 -8.09
CA LYS A 22 -6.86 44.89 -7.94
C LYS A 22 -7.68 44.68 -6.67
N THR A 23 -8.97 44.42 -6.80
CA THR A 23 -9.57 43.34 -6.02
C THR A 23 -8.90 42.06 -6.52
N HIS A 24 -7.71 41.78 -6.02
CA HIS A 24 -7.31 40.41 -5.83
C HIS A 24 -8.28 39.90 -4.77
N ALA A 25 -9.40 39.33 -5.20
CA ALA A 25 -9.89 38.20 -4.47
C ALA A 25 -8.76 37.17 -4.59
N GLN A 26 -7.84 37.15 -3.62
CA GLN A 26 -7.00 35.99 -3.44
C GLN A 26 -7.99 34.83 -3.26
N PRO A 27 -7.82 33.70 -3.95
CA PRO A 27 -8.53 32.51 -3.53
C PRO A 27 -8.18 32.35 -2.05
N ASN A 28 -9.19 32.30 -1.18
CA ASN A 28 -9.00 31.73 0.14
C ASN A 28 -8.46 30.33 -0.13
N GLN A 29 -7.14 30.13 0.00
CA GLN A 29 -6.55 28.81 -0.06
C GLN A 29 -7.08 28.10 1.19
N GLU A 30 -7.89 27.08 0.96
CA GLU A 30 -8.32 26.12 1.97
C GLU A 30 -7.05 25.60 2.67
N LEU A 31 -6.88 25.96 3.93
CA LEU A 31 -5.78 25.49 4.78
C LEU A 31 -5.87 23.96 4.85
N GLY A 32 -4.86 23.27 4.31
CA GLY A 32 -4.41 21.99 4.87
C GLY A 32 -5.24 20.72 4.64
N ILE A 33 -6.18 20.63 3.70
CA ILE A 33 -6.87 19.35 3.41
C ILE A 33 -6.22 18.65 2.22
N GLU A 34 -5.63 17.47 2.46
CA GLU A 34 -5.12 16.58 1.41
C GLU A 34 -6.26 16.15 0.48
N ASN A 35 -6.29 16.67 -0.74
CA ASN A 35 -7.22 16.23 -1.78
C ASN A 35 -6.71 14.92 -2.41
N LEU A 36 -6.89 13.81 -1.71
CA LEU A 36 -6.63 12.48 -2.25
C LEU A 36 -7.72 12.14 -3.28
N ILE A 37 -7.33 11.98 -4.54
CA ILE A 37 -8.22 11.58 -5.63
C ILE A 37 -8.11 10.06 -5.81
N PRO A 38 -9.11 9.25 -5.40
CA PRO A 38 -9.07 7.81 -5.58
C PRO A 38 -9.52 7.38 -6.99
N SER A 39 -9.17 6.15 -7.35
CA SER A 39 -9.63 5.47 -8.56
C SER A 39 -11.10 5.02 -8.45
N SER A 40 -11.67 4.55 -9.56
CA SER A 40 -13.03 3.96 -9.57
C SER A 40 -13.14 2.75 -8.64
N PRO A 41 -14.35 2.36 -8.17
CA PRO A 41 -14.54 1.17 -7.35
C PRO A 41 -13.99 -0.12 -7.96
N GLU A 42 -14.10 -0.29 -9.28
CA GLU A 42 -13.55 -1.44 -10.00
C GLU A 42 -12.01 -1.45 -9.93
N ALA A 43 -11.37 -0.32 -10.22
CA ALA A 43 -9.92 -0.17 -10.17
C ALA A 43 -9.38 -0.22 -8.73
N ALA A 44 -10.07 0.40 -7.78
CA ALA A 44 -9.74 0.38 -6.37
C ALA A 44 -9.87 -1.03 -5.77
N ALA A 45 -10.85 -1.83 -6.19
CA ALA A 45 -10.99 -3.22 -5.72
C ALA A 45 -9.82 -4.12 -6.20
N LEU A 46 -9.32 -3.89 -7.42
CA LEU A 46 -8.12 -4.58 -7.93
C LEU A 46 -6.84 -4.04 -7.27
N GLY A 47 -6.73 -2.72 -7.14
CA GLY A 47 -5.64 -2.03 -6.43
C GLY A 47 -5.53 -2.46 -4.97
N LYS A 48 -6.66 -2.71 -4.29
CA LYS A 48 -6.72 -3.15 -2.88
C LYS A 48 -5.91 -4.42 -2.61
N TYR A 49 -5.77 -5.33 -3.57
CA TYR A 49 -4.94 -6.53 -3.39
C TYR A 49 -3.43 -6.24 -3.50
N GLY A 50 -3.04 -5.20 -4.24
CA GLY A 50 -1.67 -4.70 -4.28
C GLY A 50 -1.34 -3.77 -3.12
N GLU A 51 -2.32 -3.03 -2.63
CA GLU A 51 -2.21 -2.27 -1.38
C GLU A 51 -2.15 -3.23 -0.19
N PHE A 52 -3.23 -3.98 0.07
CA PHE A 52 -3.47 -4.78 1.27
C PHE A 52 -3.58 -6.30 0.98
N PRO A 53 -2.45 -7.04 0.87
CA PRO A 53 -2.44 -8.48 0.65
C PRO A 53 -3.12 -9.30 1.76
N VAL A 54 -3.68 -10.44 1.34
CA VAL A 54 -4.28 -11.45 2.22
C VAL A 54 -3.21 -12.34 2.85
N GLY A 55 -3.41 -12.80 4.08
CA GLY A 55 -2.48 -13.70 4.75
C GLY A 55 -2.71 -13.84 6.25
N ILE A 56 -2.00 -14.80 6.84
CA ILE A 56 -2.05 -15.08 8.28
C ILE A 56 -1.56 -13.86 9.09
N TYR A 57 -0.55 -13.14 8.58
CA TYR A 57 -0.02 -11.91 9.18
C TYR A 57 -1.05 -10.80 9.34
N THR A 58 -1.96 -10.65 8.35
CA THR A 58 -3.00 -9.61 8.35
C THR A 58 -4.32 -10.09 8.93
N GLY A 59 -4.44 -11.40 9.21
CA GLY A 59 -5.67 -12.03 9.67
C GLY A 59 -6.75 -12.13 8.60
N ILE A 60 -6.40 -11.93 7.32
CA ILE A 60 -7.34 -11.96 6.20
C ILE A 60 -7.20 -13.27 5.42
N PRO A 61 -8.27 -14.07 5.28
CA PRO A 61 -8.24 -15.31 4.51
C PRO A 61 -8.18 -15.02 3.00
N SER A 62 -7.47 -15.88 2.26
CA SER A 62 -7.49 -15.89 0.79
C SER A 62 -8.74 -16.59 0.28
N ILE A 63 -9.71 -15.83 -0.23
CA ILE A 63 -10.97 -16.36 -0.76
C ILE A 63 -11.05 -16.08 -2.26
N SER A 64 -11.01 -17.14 -3.07
CA SER A 64 -11.13 -17.05 -4.53
C SER A 64 -11.99 -18.17 -5.12
N ILE A 65 -12.69 -17.85 -6.21
CA ILE A 65 -13.48 -18.78 -7.01
C ILE A 65 -12.93 -18.77 -8.44
N PRO A 66 -12.20 -19.82 -8.87
CA PRO A 66 -11.66 -19.90 -10.22
C PRO A 66 -12.79 -20.02 -11.25
N ILE A 67 -12.72 -19.23 -12.33
CA ILE A 67 -13.68 -19.27 -13.44
C ILE A 67 -13.06 -19.99 -14.65
N TRP A 68 -11.89 -19.53 -15.09
CA TRP A 68 -11.17 -20.05 -16.25
C TRP A 68 -9.67 -19.77 -16.13
N THR A 69 -8.83 -20.48 -16.87
CA THR A 69 -7.40 -20.13 -17.01
C THR A 69 -7.06 -20.17 -18.49
N ILE A 70 -6.68 -19.01 -19.02
CA ILE A 70 -6.20 -18.89 -20.41
C ILE A 70 -4.81 -19.48 -20.44
N SER A 71 -4.62 -20.51 -21.27
CA SER A 71 -3.33 -21.16 -21.48
C SER A 71 -3.04 -21.16 -22.96
N THR A 72 -2.06 -20.37 -23.39
CA THR A 72 -1.51 -20.36 -24.74
C THR A 72 -0.10 -20.99 -24.70
N PRO A 73 0.57 -21.25 -25.84
CA PRO A 73 1.86 -21.93 -25.84
C PRO A 73 2.96 -21.25 -25.00
N ASN A 74 2.92 -19.91 -24.88
CA ASN A 74 3.94 -19.15 -24.16
C ASN A 74 3.39 -18.28 -23.01
N LEU A 75 2.06 -18.18 -22.82
CA LEU A 75 1.44 -17.35 -21.79
C LEU A 75 0.40 -18.11 -20.98
N ASN A 76 0.28 -17.75 -19.70
CA ASN A 76 -0.77 -18.24 -18.80
C ASN A 76 -1.41 -17.05 -18.09
N HIS A 77 -2.74 -16.95 -18.13
CA HIS A 77 -3.50 -15.87 -17.51
C HIS A 77 -4.78 -16.38 -16.83
N PRO A 78 -4.84 -16.42 -15.49
CA PRO A 78 -6.01 -16.90 -14.76
C PRO A 78 -7.14 -15.86 -14.71
N VAL A 79 -8.39 -16.34 -14.78
CA VAL A 79 -9.62 -15.54 -14.60
C VAL A 79 -10.40 -16.08 -13.41
N PHE A 80 -10.56 -15.26 -12.37
CA PHE A 80 -11.19 -15.70 -11.11
C PHE A 80 -11.85 -14.56 -10.33
N LEU A 81 -12.84 -14.90 -9.50
CA LEU A 81 -13.38 -13.98 -8.51
C LEU A 81 -12.56 -14.05 -7.23
N SER A 82 -12.42 -12.92 -6.56
CA SER A 82 -11.76 -12.83 -5.25
C SER A 82 -12.63 -12.01 -4.30
N TYR A 83 -12.64 -12.39 -3.02
CA TYR A 83 -13.36 -11.67 -1.96
C TYR A 83 -12.37 -11.18 -0.90
N HIS A 84 -12.35 -9.86 -0.65
CA HIS A 84 -11.44 -9.26 0.33
C HIS A 84 -12.13 -9.13 1.69
N ALA A 85 -11.68 -9.90 2.69
CA ALA A 85 -12.40 -10.09 3.94
C ALA A 85 -11.96 -9.19 5.13
N SER A 86 -11.44 -7.98 4.86
CA SER A 86 -10.99 -7.02 5.90
C SER A 86 -12.08 -6.39 6.77
N GLY A 87 -13.36 -6.64 6.47
CA GLY A 87 -14.47 -5.78 6.91
C GLY A 87 -14.87 -4.77 5.84
N ARG A 88 -16.00 -4.09 6.04
CA ARG A 88 -16.57 -3.11 5.10
C ARG A 88 -16.56 -1.70 5.66
N LYS A 89 -16.06 -0.75 4.87
CA LYS A 89 -16.19 0.67 5.20
C LYS A 89 -17.60 1.16 4.89
N VAL A 90 -18.10 2.15 5.63
CA VAL A 90 -19.45 2.70 5.39
C VAL A 90 -19.56 3.27 3.98
N GLU A 91 -18.52 3.94 3.49
CA GLU A 91 -18.51 4.56 2.17
C GLU A 91 -18.22 3.58 1.02
N GLU A 92 -17.89 2.32 1.33
CA GLU A 92 -17.46 1.33 0.33
C GLU A 92 -18.54 1.09 -0.74
N ILE A 93 -18.12 1.20 -1.99
CA ILE A 93 -18.96 1.02 -3.17
C ILE A 93 -18.69 -0.38 -3.75
N ALA A 94 -19.76 -1.13 -4.05
CA ALA A 94 -19.64 -2.44 -4.69
C ALA A 94 -19.11 -2.34 -6.13
N THR A 95 -18.32 -3.32 -6.55
CA THR A 95 -17.94 -3.50 -7.97
C THR A 95 -19.13 -4.00 -8.79
N ASN A 96 -18.96 -4.10 -10.10
CA ASN A 96 -19.92 -4.75 -11.01
C ASN A 96 -20.20 -6.24 -10.69
N VAL A 97 -19.42 -6.88 -9.82
CA VAL A 97 -19.62 -8.26 -9.33
C VAL A 97 -20.04 -8.33 -7.85
N GLY A 98 -20.34 -7.19 -7.22
CA GLY A 98 -20.91 -7.11 -5.86
C GLY A 98 -19.94 -6.63 -4.78
N LEU A 99 -20.50 -6.27 -3.61
CA LEU A 99 -19.75 -5.69 -2.50
C LEU A 99 -18.68 -6.66 -2.00
N GLY A 100 -17.43 -6.19 -2.02
CA GLY A 100 -16.27 -6.96 -1.58
C GLY A 100 -15.71 -7.98 -2.55
N TRP A 101 -16.40 -8.22 -3.67
CA TRP A 101 -15.94 -9.09 -4.74
C TRP A 101 -15.20 -8.29 -5.82
N ALA A 102 -14.15 -8.88 -6.39
CA ALA A 102 -13.46 -8.36 -7.56
C ALA A 102 -13.23 -9.48 -8.59
N LEU A 103 -13.45 -9.17 -9.86
CA LEU A 103 -13.11 -10.04 -10.99
C LEU A 103 -11.66 -9.79 -11.42
N ASN A 104 -10.77 -10.75 -11.11
CA ASN A 104 -9.40 -10.74 -11.61
C ASN A 104 -9.38 -11.39 -13.00
N ALA A 105 -9.64 -10.57 -14.01
CA ALA A 105 -9.61 -10.99 -15.42
C ALA A 105 -8.66 -10.14 -16.26
N GLY A 106 -8.33 -8.91 -15.84
CA GLY A 106 -7.34 -8.05 -16.48
C GLY A 106 -6.24 -7.67 -15.48
N GLY A 107 -5.65 -6.50 -15.68
CA GLY A 107 -4.74 -5.87 -14.74
C GLY A 107 -4.94 -4.36 -14.78
N VAL A 108 -4.49 -3.66 -13.74
CA VAL A 108 -4.61 -2.20 -13.66
C VAL A 108 -3.40 -1.60 -12.95
N ILE A 109 -3.01 -0.41 -13.39
CA ILE A 109 -2.18 0.51 -12.62
C ILE A 109 -3.09 1.66 -12.18
N THR A 110 -3.22 1.89 -10.88
CA THR A 110 -3.98 2.98 -10.28
C THR A 110 -3.06 4.03 -9.71
N ARG A 111 -3.55 5.26 -9.53
CA ARG A 111 -2.81 6.36 -8.92
C ARG A 111 -3.63 7.04 -7.85
N THR A 112 -2.98 7.34 -6.72
CA THR A 112 -3.45 8.31 -5.74
C THR A 112 -2.68 9.61 -5.92
N ILE A 113 -3.40 10.66 -6.31
CA ILE A 113 -2.79 11.98 -6.55
C ILE A 113 -2.58 12.70 -5.23
N ARG A 114 -1.37 13.22 -5.01
CA ARG A 114 -1.04 14.10 -3.89
C ARG A 114 -0.94 15.53 -4.42
N HIS A 115 -1.95 16.35 -4.20
CA HIS A 115 -2.05 17.73 -4.73
C HIS A 115 -2.22 17.86 -6.26
N LEU A 116 -1.14 17.87 -7.03
CA LEU A 116 -1.12 17.99 -8.49
C LEU A 116 -0.67 16.67 -9.10
N ALA A 117 -1.27 16.31 -10.23
CA ALA A 117 -0.79 15.17 -11.00
C ALA A 117 0.68 15.38 -11.38
N ASP A 118 1.52 14.36 -11.19
CA ASP A 118 2.98 14.41 -11.43
C ASP A 118 3.36 15.03 -12.78
N GLU A 119 2.59 14.72 -13.84
CA GLU A 119 2.80 15.18 -15.21
C GLU A 119 2.32 16.61 -15.50
N ALA A 120 1.60 17.24 -14.56
CA ALA A 120 1.09 18.59 -14.73
C ALA A 120 2.25 19.60 -14.81
N THR A 121 2.00 20.80 -15.35
CA THR A 121 3.05 21.83 -15.51
C THR A 121 3.79 22.17 -14.22
N GLY A 122 3.11 22.08 -13.07
CA GLY A 122 3.70 22.22 -11.73
C GLY A 122 3.93 20.90 -11.00
N GLY A 123 3.58 19.76 -11.60
CA GLY A 123 3.68 18.44 -10.97
C GLY A 123 5.12 18.00 -10.71
N TYR A 124 5.26 17.02 -9.80
CA TYR A 124 6.54 16.58 -9.28
C TYR A 124 7.45 15.97 -10.35
N TYR A 125 6.93 15.25 -11.35
CA TYR A 125 7.75 14.64 -12.39
C TYR A 125 8.51 15.68 -13.24
N ILE A 126 7.88 16.83 -13.51
CA ILE A 126 8.48 17.92 -14.29
C ILE A 126 9.34 18.84 -13.40
N ASN A 127 8.93 19.05 -12.15
CA ASN A 127 9.57 19.98 -11.23
C ASN A 127 9.95 19.30 -9.89
N PRO A 128 10.74 18.22 -9.90
CA PRO A 128 11.10 17.53 -8.67
C PRO A 128 11.94 18.45 -7.79
N PHE A 129 11.76 18.36 -6.46
CA PHE A 129 12.59 19.12 -5.53
C PHE A 129 14.06 18.69 -5.63
N GLN A 130 14.94 19.63 -6.02
CA GLN A 130 16.39 19.40 -6.16
C GLN A 130 17.21 19.99 -5.00
N GLY A 131 16.55 20.62 -4.01
CA GLY A 131 17.22 21.28 -2.90
C GLY A 131 17.77 20.32 -1.85
N THR A 132 18.41 20.88 -0.83
CA THR A 132 18.98 20.15 0.31
C THR A 132 18.15 20.42 1.57
N THR A 133 18.44 19.67 2.65
CA THR A 133 17.89 19.95 3.99
C THR A 133 18.62 21.10 4.71
N ASP A 134 19.68 21.66 4.11
CA ASP A 134 20.42 22.79 4.66
C ASP A 134 19.63 24.08 4.43
N ILE A 135 19.23 24.73 5.52
CA ILE A 135 18.41 25.94 5.50
C ILE A 135 19.16 27.09 4.81
N GLU A 136 20.49 27.13 4.86
CA GLU A 136 21.29 28.18 4.21
C GLU A 136 21.34 28.02 2.68
N GLU A 137 21.11 26.80 2.17
CA GLU A 137 21.12 26.46 0.74
C GLU A 137 19.72 26.21 0.18
N LEU A 138 18.68 26.49 0.97
CA LEU A 138 17.29 26.18 0.62
C LEU A 138 16.80 27.03 -0.57
N ASP A 139 16.19 26.37 -1.55
CA ASP A 139 15.50 27.03 -2.66
C ASP A 139 14.16 27.62 -2.19
N LEU A 140 14.22 28.83 -1.62
CA LEU A 140 13.05 29.54 -1.11
C LEU A 140 12.01 29.84 -2.20
N ASP A 141 12.43 30.04 -3.45
CA ASP A 141 11.48 30.26 -4.56
C ASP A 141 10.66 28.99 -4.81
N TYR A 142 11.29 27.81 -4.78
CA TYR A 142 10.57 26.53 -4.85
C TYR A 142 9.60 26.34 -3.68
N VAL A 143 10.04 26.58 -2.44
CA VAL A 143 9.20 26.50 -1.23
C VAL A 143 7.96 27.39 -1.35
N VAL A 144 8.15 28.63 -1.82
CA VAL A 144 7.06 29.59 -2.04
C VAL A 144 6.10 29.11 -3.15
N ASP A 145 6.62 28.52 -4.22
CA ASP A 145 5.81 27.97 -5.31
C ASP A 145 4.98 26.75 -4.87
N VAL A 146 5.55 25.85 -4.05
CA VAL A 146 4.83 24.72 -3.46
C VAL A 146 3.69 25.22 -2.57
N ARG A 147 3.94 26.18 -1.68
CA ARG A 147 2.90 26.80 -0.84
C ARG A 147 1.76 27.40 -1.67
N LYS A 148 2.10 28.08 -2.78
CA LYS A 148 1.11 28.69 -3.68
C LYS A 148 0.34 27.66 -4.52
N GLY A 149 0.67 26.37 -4.41
CA GLY A 149 0.12 25.31 -5.25
C GLY A 149 0.51 25.44 -6.73
N LEU A 150 1.61 26.14 -7.01
CA LEU A 150 2.17 26.30 -8.35
C LEU A 150 3.14 25.18 -8.71
N LYS A 151 3.76 24.56 -7.69
CA LYS A 151 4.58 23.36 -7.81
C LYS A 151 4.09 22.30 -6.82
N ASP A 152 4.38 21.05 -7.13
CA ASP A 152 4.17 19.93 -6.24
C ASP A 152 5.47 19.53 -5.56
N GLY A 153 5.44 19.48 -4.24
CA GLY A 153 6.57 19.04 -3.43
C GLY A 153 6.57 17.53 -3.17
N GLU A 154 5.46 16.84 -3.47
CA GLU A 154 5.23 15.43 -3.14
C GLU A 154 4.89 14.62 -4.41
N PRO A 155 5.53 13.45 -4.65
CA PRO A 155 5.19 12.63 -5.81
C PRO A 155 3.86 11.89 -5.62
N ASP A 156 3.16 11.61 -6.72
CA ASP A 156 2.01 10.71 -6.69
C ASP A 156 2.43 9.26 -6.37
N LEU A 157 1.50 8.50 -5.80
CA LEU A 157 1.71 7.08 -5.50
C LEU A 157 0.89 6.21 -6.45
N PHE A 158 1.59 5.35 -7.20
CA PHE A 158 1.00 4.40 -8.15
C PHE A 158 0.95 3.00 -7.54
N TYR A 159 -0.10 2.26 -7.82
CA TYR A 159 -0.27 0.85 -7.43
C TYR A 159 -0.52 0.01 -8.66
N PHE A 160 0.02 -1.19 -8.71
CA PHE A 160 -0.20 -2.12 -9.82
C PHE A 160 -0.70 -3.47 -9.32
N ASN A 161 -1.55 -4.12 -10.12
CA ASN A 161 -1.94 -5.51 -9.95
C ASN A 161 -2.18 -6.14 -11.33
N PHE A 162 -1.38 -7.14 -11.69
CA PHE A 162 -1.49 -7.87 -12.95
C PHE A 162 -0.74 -9.20 -12.90
N GLY A 163 -1.19 -10.24 -13.60
CA GLY A 163 -0.37 -11.43 -13.88
C GLY A 163 0.28 -12.13 -12.66
N GLY A 164 -0.27 -11.93 -11.45
CA GLY A 164 0.31 -12.41 -10.19
C GLY A 164 1.34 -11.48 -9.53
N TYR A 165 1.67 -10.35 -10.14
CA TYR A 165 2.49 -9.27 -9.58
C TYR A 165 1.61 -8.17 -8.99
N SER A 166 2.06 -7.59 -7.88
CA SER A 166 1.39 -6.45 -7.27
C SER A 166 2.34 -5.64 -6.40
N GLY A 167 2.16 -4.33 -6.37
CA GLY A 167 3.01 -3.45 -5.57
C GLY A 167 2.72 -1.98 -5.86
N SER A 168 3.67 -1.11 -5.51
CA SER A 168 3.57 0.33 -5.70
C SER A 168 4.89 0.99 -6.10
N PHE A 169 4.79 2.13 -6.75
CA PHE A 169 5.93 2.96 -7.16
C PHE A 169 5.57 4.46 -7.17
N TYR A 170 6.58 5.30 -7.22
CA TYR A 170 6.47 6.76 -7.38
C TYR A 170 7.61 7.25 -8.30
N PHE A 171 7.52 8.47 -8.83
CA PHE A 171 8.65 9.09 -9.50
C PHE A 171 9.61 9.71 -8.48
N ASP A 172 10.89 9.34 -8.53
CA ASP A 172 11.91 9.91 -7.66
C ASP A 172 12.34 11.31 -8.13
N ARG A 173 13.26 11.94 -7.39
CA ARG A 173 13.77 13.27 -7.73
C ARG A 173 14.57 13.33 -9.04
N ASN A 174 14.96 12.19 -9.62
CA ASN A 174 15.59 12.11 -10.94
C ASN A 174 14.56 11.91 -12.05
N SER A 175 13.26 11.95 -11.72
CA SER A 175 12.15 11.61 -12.59
C SER A 175 12.22 10.16 -13.08
N GLU A 176 12.80 9.25 -12.29
CA GLU A 176 12.85 7.81 -12.56
C GLU A 176 11.82 7.07 -11.70
N ILE A 177 11.30 5.95 -12.19
CA ILE A 177 10.37 5.12 -11.42
C ILE A 177 11.10 4.41 -10.28
N ALA A 178 10.67 4.68 -9.05
CA ALA A 178 11.13 4.00 -7.85
C ALA A 178 10.04 3.09 -7.28
N LEU A 179 10.24 1.77 -7.40
CA LEU A 179 9.44 0.76 -6.72
C LEU A 179 9.61 0.89 -5.19
N VAL A 180 8.50 0.98 -4.45
CA VAL A 180 8.51 1.05 -2.98
C VAL A 180 9.08 -0.24 -2.40
N SER A 181 8.51 -1.39 -2.77
CA SER A 181 9.11 -2.70 -2.59
C SER A 181 9.87 -3.05 -3.87
N LYS A 182 11.21 -3.05 -3.84
CA LYS A 182 11.98 -3.33 -5.05
C LYS A 182 11.79 -4.78 -5.50
N GLU A 183 11.48 -4.94 -6.77
CA GLU A 183 11.29 -6.22 -7.46
C GLU A 183 12.10 -6.25 -8.75
N ASP A 184 12.27 -7.45 -9.33
CA ASP A 184 12.94 -7.63 -10.62
C ASP A 184 12.02 -7.26 -11.81
N LEU A 185 11.16 -6.25 -11.64
CA LEU A 185 10.27 -5.72 -12.67
C LEU A 185 10.90 -4.47 -13.29
N ARG A 186 10.81 -4.36 -14.62
CA ARG A 186 11.10 -3.11 -15.33
C ARG A 186 9.80 -2.42 -15.70
N ILE A 187 9.55 -1.26 -15.11
CA ILE A 187 8.39 -0.41 -15.42
C ILE A 187 8.90 0.80 -16.21
N GLU A 188 8.28 1.07 -17.34
CA GLU A 188 8.60 2.18 -18.23
C GLU A 188 7.33 2.99 -18.47
N GLU A 189 7.39 4.31 -18.26
CA GLU A 189 6.30 5.25 -18.50
C GLU A 189 6.22 5.69 -19.98
N ASN A 190 5.01 6.02 -20.43
CA ASN A 190 4.78 6.51 -21.78
C ASN A 190 4.11 7.89 -21.76
N PHE A 191 4.90 8.92 -22.11
CA PHE A 191 4.43 10.29 -22.22
C PHE A 191 4.18 10.71 -23.67
N ASN A 192 3.06 11.40 -23.89
CA ASN A 192 2.75 12.08 -25.15
C ASN A 192 2.25 13.50 -24.85
N ASN A 193 2.97 14.52 -25.32
CA ASN A 193 2.63 15.94 -25.09
C ASN A 193 2.28 16.26 -23.61
N ASN A 194 3.11 15.81 -22.67
CA ASN A 194 2.92 15.93 -21.20
C ASN A 194 1.68 15.22 -20.63
N THR A 195 1.09 14.28 -21.39
CA THR A 195 0.06 13.37 -20.88
C THR A 195 0.69 12.01 -20.61
N LEU A 196 0.51 11.48 -19.40
CA LEU A 196 0.91 10.12 -19.04
C LEU A 196 -0.10 9.13 -19.65
N GLU A 197 0.21 8.61 -20.84
CA GLU A 197 -0.72 7.78 -21.63
C GLU A 197 -0.74 6.31 -21.22
N GLY A 198 0.29 5.83 -20.50
CA GLY A 198 0.37 4.44 -20.08
C GLY A 198 1.72 4.01 -19.57
N PHE A 199 1.85 2.70 -19.39
CA PHE A 199 3.06 2.04 -18.90
C PHE A 199 3.31 0.73 -19.66
N GLU A 200 4.58 0.39 -19.82
CA GLU A 200 5.05 -0.93 -20.22
C GLU A 200 5.74 -1.59 -19.02
N VAL A 201 5.30 -2.78 -18.63
CA VAL A 201 5.92 -3.56 -17.55
C VAL A 201 6.51 -4.85 -18.13
N THR A 202 7.82 -5.05 -17.95
CA THR A 202 8.53 -6.25 -18.38
C THR A 202 8.91 -7.10 -17.17
N THR A 203 8.51 -8.37 -17.19
CA THR A 203 8.81 -9.35 -16.13
C THR A 203 10.21 -9.95 -16.26
N PRO A 204 10.78 -10.61 -15.24
CA PRO A 204 12.11 -11.25 -15.32
C PRO A 204 12.25 -12.31 -16.42
N ASN A 205 11.13 -12.84 -16.92
CA ASN A 205 11.10 -13.82 -18.02
C ASN A 205 11.09 -13.15 -19.40
N GLY A 206 10.95 -11.82 -19.46
CA GLY A 206 10.87 -11.02 -20.68
C GLY A 206 9.45 -10.75 -21.20
N ASP A 207 8.41 -11.31 -20.57
CA ASP A 207 7.02 -11.06 -20.95
C ASP A 207 6.63 -9.62 -20.65
N LYS A 208 5.90 -9.00 -21.58
CA LYS A 208 5.54 -7.58 -21.56
C LYS A 208 4.05 -7.36 -21.35
N TYR A 209 3.72 -6.47 -20.42
CA TYR A 209 2.37 -6.06 -20.07
C TYR A 209 2.20 -4.58 -20.44
N TYR A 210 1.18 -4.28 -21.22
CA TYR A 210 0.91 -2.94 -21.74
C TYR A 210 -0.33 -2.36 -21.08
N PHE A 211 -0.17 -1.27 -20.33
CA PHE A 211 -1.26 -0.54 -19.67
C PHE A 211 -1.51 0.78 -20.40
N GLY A 212 -2.77 1.12 -20.67
CA GLY A 212 -3.10 2.32 -21.45
C GLY A 212 -2.58 2.26 -22.90
N GLY A 213 -2.23 3.41 -23.48
CA GLY A 213 -1.53 3.52 -24.76
C GLY A 213 -2.11 4.51 -25.78
N SER A 214 -1.26 4.96 -26.70
CA SER A 214 -1.42 6.17 -27.53
C SER A 214 -2.48 6.14 -28.64
N ASN A 215 -2.76 4.97 -29.24
CA ASN A 215 -3.69 4.89 -30.38
C ASN A 215 -5.18 4.87 -29.96
N ASP A 216 -5.48 4.51 -28.71
CA ASP A 216 -6.84 4.39 -28.14
C ASP A 216 -6.85 4.79 -26.65
N PHE A 217 -6.13 5.86 -26.29
CA PHE A 217 -5.90 6.30 -24.91
C PHE A 217 -7.17 6.31 -24.05
N ALA A 218 -8.23 6.95 -24.52
CA ALA A 218 -9.50 7.05 -23.79
C ALA A 218 -10.22 5.71 -23.58
N ALA A 219 -9.90 4.66 -24.33
CA ALA A 219 -10.50 3.33 -24.15
C ALA A 219 -9.89 2.56 -22.97
N TYR A 220 -8.65 2.88 -22.58
CA TYR A 220 -7.87 2.12 -21.59
C TYR A 220 -7.47 2.93 -20.36
N THR A 221 -7.92 4.18 -20.24
CA THR A 221 -7.69 5.02 -19.07
C THR A 221 -8.98 5.47 -18.41
N GLU A 222 -8.98 5.54 -17.08
CA GLU A 222 -10.06 6.19 -16.32
C GLU A 222 -9.65 7.60 -15.91
N VAL A 223 -10.61 8.51 -16.03
CA VAL A 223 -10.49 9.87 -15.54
C VAL A 223 -11.43 10.03 -14.35
N THR A 224 -10.88 10.52 -13.24
CA THR A 224 -11.65 10.96 -12.08
C THR A 224 -11.76 12.48 -12.13
N SER A 225 -12.98 12.97 -12.26
CA SER A 225 -13.29 14.40 -12.20
C SER A 225 -13.73 14.77 -10.80
N HIS A 226 -13.02 15.70 -10.17
CA HIS A 226 -13.42 16.32 -8.90
C HIS A 226 -14.13 17.64 -9.16
N ARG A 227 -15.37 17.76 -8.68
CA ARG A 227 -16.14 19.01 -8.69
C ARG A 227 -16.34 19.50 -7.25
N ASN A 228 -15.79 20.66 -6.92
CA ASN A 228 -16.06 21.33 -5.63
C ASN A 228 -17.33 22.21 -5.69
N SER A 229 -17.72 22.77 -4.54
CA SER A 229 -18.88 23.67 -4.38
C SER A 229 -18.83 24.91 -5.30
N ASN A 230 -17.64 25.30 -5.77
CA ASN A 230 -17.39 26.41 -6.70
C ASN A 230 -17.39 26.00 -8.19
N ASN A 231 -17.76 24.75 -8.51
CA ASN A 231 -17.78 24.17 -9.87
C ASN A 231 -16.42 24.13 -10.59
N TYR A 232 -15.28 24.21 -9.89
CA TYR A 232 -13.99 23.90 -10.50
C TYR A 232 -13.91 22.40 -10.78
N LEU A 233 -13.66 22.04 -12.04
CA LEU A 233 -13.43 20.66 -12.48
C LEU A 233 -11.93 20.43 -12.57
N ARG A 234 -11.43 19.41 -11.87
CA ARG A 234 -10.10 18.83 -12.11
C ARG A 234 -10.28 17.41 -12.62
N ASP A 235 -9.89 17.22 -13.87
CA ASP A 235 -9.88 15.91 -14.54
C ASP A 235 -8.46 15.38 -14.47
N ASN A 236 -8.27 14.26 -13.78
CA ASN A 236 -6.99 13.59 -13.74
C ASN A 236 -7.17 12.11 -14.09
N ILE A 237 -6.20 11.58 -14.82
CA ILE A 237 -6.13 10.15 -15.08
C ILE A 237 -5.81 9.45 -13.76
N SER A 238 -6.66 8.51 -13.37
CA SER A 238 -6.58 7.80 -12.09
C SER A 238 -6.27 6.32 -12.24
N SER A 239 -6.44 5.75 -13.44
CA SER A 239 -6.19 4.34 -13.72
C SER A 239 -5.79 4.09 -15.18
N TRP A 240 -4.89 3.14 -15.41
CA TRP A 240 -4.50 2.59 -16.72
C TRP A 240 -4.73 1.08 -16.74
N PHE A 241 -5.59 0.61 -17.65
CA PHE A 241 -6.01 -0.79 -17.73
C PHE A 241 -5.08 -1.59 -18.65
N LEU A 242 -4.85 -2.85 -18.30
CA LEU A 242 -4.08 -3.80 -19.10
C LEU A 242 -4.78 -3.99 -20.44
N ARG A 243 -4.10 -3.62 -21.52
CA ARG A 243 -4.57 -3.72 -22.90
C ARG A 243 -4.05 -4.98 -23.59
N LYS A 244 -2.81 -5.36 -23.31
CA LYS A 244 -2.14 -6.46 -24.00
C LYS A 244 -1.06 -7.11 -23.14
N VAL A 245 -0.94 -8.42 -23.23
CA VAL A 245 0.22 -9.20 -22.76
C VAL A 245 0.88 -9.82 -23.98
N VAL A 246 2.21 -9.74 -24.05
CA VAL A 246 3.01 -10.30 -25.16
C VAL A 246 4.13 -11.14 -24.55
N SER A 247 4.29 -12.37 -25.05
CA SER A 247 5.39 -13.23 -24.62
C SER A 247 6.75 -12.63 -24.98
N ALA A 248 7.80 -12.97 -24.23
CA ALA A 248 9.16 -12.46 -24.47
C ALA A 248 9.61 -12.59 -25.94
N ASN A 249 9.17 -13.67 -26.60
CA ASN A 249 9.49 -13.96 -28.00
C ASN A 249 8.64 -13.22 -29.05
N GLN A 250 7.64 -12.43 -28.63
CA GLN A 250 6.69 -11.67 -29.45
C GLN A 250 5.75 -12.49 -30.33
N ILE A 251 5.66 -13.81 -30.13
CA ILE A 251 4.84 -14.70 -30.97
C ILE A 251 3.44 -14.90 -30.40
N ASP A 252 3.30 -14.83 -29.09
CA ASP A 252 2.06 -15.10 -28.39
C ASP A 252 1.54 -13.83 -27.72
N SER A 253 0.23 -13.65 -27.71
CA SER A 253 -0.37 -12.49 -27.07
C SER A 253 -1.79 -12.72 -26.61
N ILE A 254 -2.15 -12.01 -25.54
CA ILE A 254 -3.50 -11.92 -25.02
C ILE A 254 -3.88 -10.44 -25.05
N SER A 255 -5.04 -10.11 -25.60
CA SER A 255 -5.55 -8.74 -25.67
C SER A 255 -6.86 -8.59 -24.91
N PHE A 256 -7.06 -7.39 -24.37
CA PHE A 256 -8.18 -7.07 -23.50
C PHE A 256 -8.93 -5.88 -24.10
N THR A 257 -10.26 -5.93 -24.13
CA THR A 257 -11.09 -4.80 -24.54
C THR A 257 -11.95 -4.33 -23.39
N TYR A 258 -12.23 -3.03 -23.34
CA TYR A 258 -13.02 -2.42 -22.28
C TYR A 258 -14.12 -1.54 -22.87
N ASP A 259 -15.27 -1.57 -22.22
CA ASP A 259 -16.34 -0.61 -22.47
C ASP A 259 -16.17 0.59 -21.55
N GLY A 260 -16.23 1.80 -22.12
CA GLY A 260 -16.29 3.04 -21.36
C GLY A 260 -17.73 3.40 -21.00
N TYR A 261 -17.95 3.83 -19.77
CA TYR A 261 -19.24 4.37 -19.36
C TYR A 261 -19.06 5.47 -18.30
N GLU A 262 -19.85 6.53 -18.41
CA GLU A 262 -19.86 7.59 -17.41
C GLU A 262 -20.81 7.21 -16.28
N SER A 263 -20.29 7.19 -15.06
CA SER A 263 -21.10 7.07 -13.86
C SER A 263 -20.70 8.13 -12.86
N SER A 264 -21.70 8.66 -12.15
CA SER A 264 -21.48 9.61 -11.06
C SER A 264 -21.82 8.94 -9.74
N SER A 265 -20.88 9.03 -8.79
CA SER A 265 -21.15 8.75 -7.39
C SER A 265 -20.99 10.05 -6.62
N TRP A 266 -22.01 10.39 -5.82
CA TRP A 266 -21.89 11.47 -4.86
C TRP A 266 -21.10 10.95 -3.66
N GLU A 267 -19.78 11.00 -3.76
CA GLU A 267 -18.90 10.79 -2.61
C GLU A 267 -18.80 12.11 -1.85
N LYS A 268 -19.70 12.32 -0.89
CA LYS A 268 -19.58 13.39 0.09
C LYS A 268 -18.49 12.99 1.09
N SER A 269 -17.22 13.22 0.72
CA SER A 269 -16.15 13.23 1.71
C SER A 269 -16.41 14.39 2.65
N VAL A 270 -16.61 14.12 3.93
CA VAL A 270 -16.85 15.14 4.96
C VAL A 270 -15.52 15.42 5.64
N SER A 271 -14.80 16.40 5.12
CA SER A 271 -13.67 16.99 5.83
C SER A 271 -14.17 18.18 6.64
N GLU A 272 -14.00 18.10 7.96
CA GLU A 272 -14.42 19.10 8.92
C GLU A 272 -13.19 19.57 9.68
N MET A 273 -13.08 20.88 9.87
CA MET A 273 -12.13 21.48 10.77
C MET A 273 -12.83 22.51 11.65
N VAL A 274 -12.53 22.49 12.94
CA VAL A 274 -13.05 23.42 13.95
C VAL A 274 -11.89 24.02 14.71
N THR A 275 -11.80 25.35 14.75
CA THR A 275 -10.80 26.05 15.55
C THR A 275 -11.42 26.57 16.84
N LEU A 276 -10.83 26.21 17.97
CA LEU A 276 -11.20 26.66 19.32
C LEU A 276 -10.17 27.69 19.82
N ARG A 277 -10.63 28.78 20.45
CA ARG A 277 -9.77 29.85 21.02
C ARG A 277 -9.86 29.90 22.54
N SER A 278 -8.72 30.03 23.22
CA SER A 278 -8.67 30.30 24.67
C SER A 278 -9.33 31.64 25.00
N GLY A 279 -10.31 31.66 25.93
CA GLY A 279 -10.99 32.87 26.41
C GLY A 279 -12.48 33.01 26.04
N ASN A 280 -12.98 32.27 25.04
CA ASN A 280 -14.40 32.24 24.67
C ASN A 280 -14.74 30.95 23.86
N LEU A 281 -14.84 29.80 24.53
CA LEU A 281 -15.18 28.51 23.88
C LEU A 281 -16.63 28.40 23.40
N SER A 282 -17.49 29.40 23.68
CA SER A 282 -18.88 29.44 23.21
C SER A 282 -19.06 29.96 21.77
N GLU A 283 -18.00 30.49 21.16
CA GLU A 283 -17.98 30.95 19.77
C GLU A 283 -16.90 30.18 19.01
N ALA A 284 -17.23 28.95 18.56
CA ALA A 284 -16.40 28.26 17.57
C ALA A 284 -16.38 29.10 16.29
N GLU A 285 -15.25 29.72 15.98
CA GLU A 285 -15.12 30.56 14.79
C GLU A 285 -14.64 29.69 13.62
N LYS A 286 -15.61 29.37 12.74
CA LYS A 286 -15.48 28.71 11.41
C LYS A 286 -15.53 27.18 11.43
N GLU A 287 -16.70 26.64 11.10
CA GLU A 287 -16.87 25.29 10.53
C GLU A 287 -16.64 25.39 9.01
N GLN A 288 -15.63 24.72 8.49
CA GLN A 288 -15.50 24.49 7.05
C GLN A 288 -15.93 23.07 6.72
N HIS A 289 -17.06 22.94 6.00
CA HIS A 289 -17.47 21.67 5.38
C HIS A 289 -17.19 21.75 3.89
N ILE A 290 -16.26 20.93 3.39
CA ILE A 290 -16.06 20.82 1.96
C ILE A 290 -16.75 19.57 1.45
N ASN A 291 -17.69 19.76 0.51
CA ASN A 291 -18.36 18.68 -0.20
C ASN A 291 -17.85 18.64 -1.64
N TYR A 292 -17.53 17.45 -2.12
CA TYR A 292 -17.14 17.21 -3.51
C TYR A 292 -18.12 16.27 -4.20
N THR A 293 -18.26 16.41 -5.52
CA THR A 293 -18.87 15.41 -6.39
C THR A 293 -17.77 14.78 -7.23
N LYS A 294 -17.70 13.45 -7.22
CA LYS A 294 -16.77 12.70 -8.07
C LYS A 294 -17.53 12.12 -9.27
N VAL A 295 -17.03 12.38 -10.46
CA VAL A 295 -17.54 11.78 -11.69
C VAL A 295 -16.43 10.92 -12.28
N PHE A 296 -16.77 9.69 -12.66
CA PHE A 296 -15.82 8.74 -13.19
C PHE A 296 -16.23 8.36 -14.62
N ASN A 297 -15.29 8.44 -15.55
CA ASN A 297 -15.38 7.70 -16.80
C ASN A 297 -14.80 6.31 -16.56
N ARG A 298 -15.65 5.38 -16.14
CA ARG A 298 -15.25 4.04 -15.69
C ARG A 298 -14.99 3.12 -16.87
N LYS A 299 -14.14 2.11 -16.62
CA LYS A 299 -13.90 0.99 -17.53
C LYS A 299 -14.37 -0.31 -16.92
N ARG A 300 -14.92 -1.16 -17.78
CA ARG A 300 -15.20 -2.56 -17.47
C ARG A 300 -14.73 -3.42 -18.61
N ILE A 301 -14.17 -4.57 -18.30
CA ILE A 301 -13.70 -5.51 -19.31
C ILE A 301 -14.88 -6.07 -20.11
N SER A 302 -14.80 -6.03 -21.43
CA SER A 302 -15.84 -6.54 -22.34
C SER A 302 -15.42 -7.82 -23.07
N SER A 303 -14.14 -7.96 -23.42
CA SER A 303 -13.63 -9.21 -23.97
C SER A 303 -12.15 -9.43 -23.65
N ILE A 304 -11.75 -10.71 -23.68
CA ILE A 304 -10.34 -11.15 -23.68
C ILE A 304 -10.15 -12.04 -24.89
N ASN A 305 -9.24 -11.68 -25.78
CA ASN A 305 -8.91 -12.47 -26.97
C ASN A 305 -7.52 -13.08 -26.81
N PHE A 306 -7.39 -14.35 -27.13
CA PHE A 306 -6.14 -15.10 -27.04
C PHE A 306 -6.04 -16.12 -28.17
N LYS A 307 -4.91 -16.82 -28.26
CA LYS A 307 -4.70 -17.84 -29.27
C LYS A 307 -5.75 -18.96 -29.12
N ASN A 308 -6.65 -19.07 -30.11
CA ASN A 308 -7.72 -20.07 -30.20
C ASN A 308 -8.90 -19.89 -29.23
N GLY A 309 -9.20 -18.65 -28.81
CA GLY A 309 -10.43 -18.39 -28.09
C GLY A 309 -10.67 -16.94 -27.67
N THR A 310 -11.90 -16.69 -27.23
CA THR A 310 -12.35 -15.41 -26.71
C THR A 310 -13.20 -15.61 -25.46
N ILE A 311 -13.00 -14.78 -24.43
CA ILE A 311 -13.93 -14.63 -23.31
C ILE A 311 -14.72 -13.35 -23.52
N VAL A 312 -16.04 -13.40 -23.40
CA VAL A 312 -16.96 -12.27 -23.54
C VAL A 312 -17.69 -12.02 -22.23
N MET A 313 -17.74 -10.76 -21.80
CA MET A 313 -18.45 -10.32 -20.61
C MET A 313 -19.71 -9.54 -21.00
N ASP A 314 -20.87 -9.96 -20.49
CA ASP A 314 -22.15 -9.32 -20.77
C ASP A 314 -22.70 -8.56 -19.54
N TYR A 315 -23.17 -7.34 -19.80
CA TYR A 315 -23.68 -6.40 -18.79
C TYR A 315 -25.04 -5.86 -19.24
N GLN A 316 -26.12 -6.54 -18.85
CA GLN A 316 -27.49 -6.21 -19.21
C GLN A 316 -28.25 -5.55 -18.05
N ASN A 317 -27.96 -5.91 -16.80
CA ASN A 317 -28.71 -5.48 -15.63
C ASN A 317 -28.20 -4.16 -15.06
N SER A 318 -29.04 -3.13 -15.11
CA SER A 318 -28.77 -1.84 -14.46
C SER A 318 -28.68 -1.99 -12.94
N ARG A 319 -27.67 -1.35 -12.37
CA ARG A 319 -27.48 -1.27 -10.93
C ARG A 319 -28.46 -0.26 -10.31
N LEU A 320 -28.90 -0.55 -9.10
CA LEU A 320 -29.80 0.32 -8.31
C LEU A 320 -29.03 1.18 -7.31
N ASP A 321 -27.80 0.80 -6.97
CA ASP A 321 -26.93 1.48 -6.01
C ASP A 321 -26.00 2.52 -6.65
N ILE A 322 -25.88 2.54 -7.98
CA ILE A 322 -25.09 3.50 -8.76
C ILE A 322 -25.82 3.84 -10.05
N THR A 323 -25.92 5.15 -10.34
CA THR A 323 -26.51 5.66 -11.59
C THR A 323 -25.63 5.32 -12.80
N ASN A 324 -26.24 4.94 -13.92
CA ASN A 324 -25.56 4.63 -15.19
C ASN A 324 -24.49 3.52 -15.08
N SER A 325 -24.67 2.55 -14.17
CA SER A 325 -23.78 1.38 -14.03
C SER A 325 -24.57 0.09 -14.19
N GLN A 326 -23.91 -1.00 -14.56
CA GLN A 326 -24.51 -2.33 -14.75
C GLN A 326 -23.67 -3.42 -14.07
N SER A 327 -24.31 -4.49 -13.63
CA SER A 327 -23.63 -5.68 -13.08
C SER A 327 -23.18 -6.62 -14.20
N LEU A 328 -22.13 -7.42 -13.94
CA LEU A 328 -21.72 -8.50 -14.84
C LEU A 328 -22.73 -9.64 -14.72
N ASP A 329 -23.45 -9.94 -15.78
CA ASP A 329 -24.52 -10.95 -15.76
C ASP A 329 -24.05 -12.31 -16.25
N GLU A 330 -23.19 -12.29 -17.27
CA GLU A 330 -22.71 -13.50 -17.94
C GLU A 330 -21.24 -13.34 -18.36
N LEU A 331 -20.49 -14.44 -18.22
CA LEU A 331 -19.18 -14.62 -18.82
C LEU A 331 -19.21 -15.88 -19.69
N SER A 332 -18.95 -15.72 -20.99
CA SER A 332 -19.00 -16.80 -21.97
C SER A 332 -17.62 -17.02 -22.61
N ILE A 333 -17.17 -18.27 -22.68
CA ILE A 333 -15.89 -18.68 -23.24
C ILE A 333 -16.15 -19.39 -24.57
N TYR A 334 -15.49 -18.91 -25.61
CA TYR A 334 -15.62 -19.38 -26.98
C TYR A 334 -14.27 -19.86 -27.52
N HIS A 335 -14.29 -20.90 -28.34
CA HIS A 335 -13.13 -21.30 -29.15
C HIS A 335 -13.02 -20.44 -30.42
N ASP A 336 -14.16 -20.23 -31.08
CA ASP A 336 -14.36 -19.40 -32.28
C ASP A 336 -15.72 -18.67 -32.17
N GLU A 337 -16.09 -17.86 -33.17
CA GLU A 337 -17.31 -17.02 -33.11
C GLU A 337 -18.61 -17.79 -32.79
N ASP A 338 -18.70 -19.08 -33.16
CA ASP A 338 -19.92 -19.90 -33.04
C ASP A 338 -19.79 -21.04 -32.01
N ASN A 339 -18.57 -21.39 -31.57
CA ASN A 339 -18.31 -22.51 -30.67
C ASN A 339 -18.19 -22.08 -29.19
N LEU A 340 -19.33 -22.08 -28.49
CA LEU A 340 -19.39 -21.87 -27.04
C LEU A 340 -18.83 -23.10 -26.30
N ILE A 341 -17.84 -22.88 -25.43
CA ILE A 341 -17.23 -23.92 -24.59
C ILE A 341 -17.91 -23.97 -23.21
N LYS A 342 -18.11 -22.80 -22.60
CA LYS A 342 -18.62 -22.68 -21.24
C LYS A 342 -19.25 -21.31 -21.02
N LYS A 343 -20.26 -21.27 -20.17
CA LYS A 343 -20.96 -20.05 -19.78
C LYS A 343 -21.10 -19.98 -18.26
N VAL A 344 -20.89 -18.82 -17.66
CA VAL A 344 -21.05 -18.58 -16.23
C VAL A 344 -22.00 -17.42 -16.01
N LYS A 345 -23.10 -17.66 -15.30
CA LYS A 345 -24.09 -16.63 -14.96
C LYS A 345 -23.96 -16.18 -13.51
N PHE A 346 -24.20 -14.90 -13.29
CA PHE A 346 -24.11 -14.25 -11.99
C PHE A 346 -25.51 -13.84 -11.53
N ASN A 347 -25.85 -14.15 -10.27
CA ASN A 347 -27.13 -13.79 -9.69
C ASN A 347 -26.96 -12.82 -8.53
N TYR A 348 -27.75 -11.75 -8.54
CA TYR A 348 -27.60 -10.64 -7.59
C TYR A 348 -28.85 -10.36 -6.78
N SER A 349 -28.65 -9.65 -5.68
CA SER A 349 -29.67 -8.88 -4.97
C SER A 349 -28.99 -7.66 -4.35
N TYR A 350 -29.57 -7.07 -3.30
CA TYR A 350 -28.99 -5.90 -2.63
C TYR A 350 -28.98 -6.08 -1.12
N PHE A 351 -27.86 -5.69 -0.50
CA PHE A 351 -27.86 -5.30 0.90
C PHE A 351 -28.62 -3.99 1.03
N LYS A 352 -29.48 -3.91 2.05
CA LYS A 352 -30.33 -2.74 2.29
C LYS A 352 -30.10 -2.21 3.70
N SER A 353 -29.74 -0.93 3.79
CA SER A 353 -29.64 -0.20 5.07
C SER A 353 -31.01 -0.16 5.75
N ASN A 354 -32.05 0.12 4.94
CA ASN A 354 -33.45 0.03 5.31
C ASN A 354 -34.16 -0.98 4.37
N PRO A 355 -34.80 -2.04 4.90
CA PRO A 355 -35.44 -3.09 4.08
C PRO A 355 -36.44 -2.57 3.04
N ASN A 356 -37.10 -1.45 3.34
CA ASN A 356 -38.16 -0.87 2.50
C ASN A 356 -37.65 0.18 1.51
N SER A 357 -36.35 0.47 1.52
CA SER A 357 -35.79 1.51 0.67
C SER A 357 -35.61 1.09 -0.78
N THR A 358 -35.74 2.09 -1.64
CA THR A 358 -35.37 2.09 -3.05
C THR A 358 -34.31 3.15 -3.36
N ASP A 359 -33.80 3.85 -2.34
CA ASP A 359 -32.75 4.84 -2.51
C ASP A 359 -31.40 4.15 -2.71
N GLY A 360 -30.70 4.49 -3.79
CA GLY A 360 -29.39 3.93 -4.13
C GLY A 360 -28.33 4.14 -3.04
N TYR A 361 -28.43 5.19 -2.20
CA TYR A 361 -27.53 5.37 -1.05
C TYR A 361 -27.72 4.32 0.04
N GLU A 362 -28.91 3.72 0.13
CA GLU A 362 -29.23 2.68 1.09
C GLU A 362 -29.01 1.26 0.54
N LEU A 363 -28.66 1.14 -0.73
CA LEU A 363 -28.45 -0.13 -1.44
C LEU A 363 -26.95 -0.38 -1.70
N ARG A 364 -26.54 -1.65 -1.63
CA ARG A 364 -25.23 -2.13 -2.13
C ARG A 364 -25.41 -3.47 -2.83
N LEU A 365 -24.90 -3.60 -4.06
CA LEU A 365 -25.02 -4.83 -4.86
C LEU A 365 -24.45 -6.05 -4.10
N ARG A 366 -25.22 -7.14 -4.06
CA ARG A 366 -24.86 -8.41 -3.39
C ARG A 366 -24.84 -9.55 -4.39
N LEU A 367 -23.70 -10.22 -4.54
CA LEU A 367 -23.58 -11.46 -5.31
C LEU A 367 -24.14 -12.63 -4.49
N ASN A 368 -25.22 -13.24 -4.97
CA ASN A 368 -25.86 -14.38 -4.31
C ASN A 368 -25.25 -15.70 -4.74
N SER A 369 -24.97 -15.84 -6.04
CA SER A 369 -24.44 -17.07 -6.61
C SER A 369 -23.80 -16.85 -7.97
N ILE A 370 -22.94 -17.78 -8.34
CA ILE A 370 -22.52 -17.99 -9.73
C ILE A 370 -22.87 -19.41 -10.16
N GLN A 371 -23.27 -19.57 -11.41
CA GLN A 371 -23.69 -20.87 -11.94
C GLN A 371 -23.08 -21.13 -13.30
N GLU A 372 -22.49 -22.31 -13.46
CA GLU A 372 -21.86 -22.76 -14.69
C GLU A 372 -22.84 -23.52 -15.56
N PHE A 373 -22.81 -23.22 -16.86
CA PHE A 373 -23.58 -23.85 -17.90
C PHE A 373 -22.63 -24.36 -19.00
N ASN A 374 -22.99 -25.50 -19.60
CA ASN A 374 -22.31 -26.00 -20.79
C ASN A 374 -22.87 -25.39 -22.08
N ASN A 375 -22.41 -25.90 -23.22
CA ASN A 375 -22.80 -25.42 -24.55
C ASN A 375 -24.23 -25.82 -24.92
N GLN A 376 -24.82 -26.86 -24.31
CA GLN A 376 -26.22 -27.25 -24.50
C GLN A 376 -27.19 -26.50 -23.56
N GLY A 377 -26.68 -25.69 -22.63
CA GLY A 377 -27.47 -24.92 -21.68
C GLY A 377 -27.87 -25.68 -20.41
N GLU A 378 -27.29 -26.85 -20.16
CA GLU A 378 -27.41 -27.56 -18.89
C GLU A 378 -26.51 -26.92 -17.84
N SER A 379 -26.92 -26.98 -16.57
CA SER A 379 -26.27 -26.26 -15.49
C SER A 379 -25.75 -27.17 -14.39
N LYS A 380 -24.57 -26.85 -13.85
CA LYS A 380 -24.15 -27.37 -12.54
C LYS A 380 -24.96 -26.69 -11.44
N PRO A 381 -25.06 -27.31 -10.24
CA PRO A 381 -25.49 -26.56 -9.07
C PRO A 381 -24.61 -25.31 -8.87
N PRO A 382 -25.17 -24.21 -8.36
CA PRO A 382 -24.43 -22.97 -8.23
C PRO A 382 -23.41 -23.02 -7.07
N HIS A 383 -22.38 -22.18 -7.15
CA HIS A 383 -21.73 -21.69 -5.94
C HIS A 383 -22.63 -20.65 -5.31
N THR A 384 -22.98 -20.79 -4.03
CA THR A 384 -23.82 -19.80 -3.32
C THR A 384 -23.08 -19.16 -2.17
N PHE A 385 -23.39 -17.89 -1.92
CA PHE A 385 -22.71 -17.04 -0.96
C PHE A 385 -23.69 -16.57 0.12
N ILE A 386 -23.40 -16.91 1.38
CA ILE A 386 -24.20 -16.51 2.53
C ILE A 386 -23.44 -15.43 3.31
N TYR A 387 -24.17 -14.39 3.72
CA TYR A 387 -23.58 -13.21 4.35
C TYR A 387 -24.26 -12.89 5.68
N TYR A 388 -23.48 -12.30 6.58
CA TYR A 388 -23.96 -11.73 7.83
C TYR A 388 -24.92 -10.56 7.55
N THR A 389 -26.15 -10.69 8.04
CA THR A 389 -27.20 -9.68 7.90
C THR A 389 -27.83 -9.26 9.22
N GLY A 390 -27.21 -9.63 10.36
CA GLY A 390 -27.66 -9.21 11.69
C GLY A 390 -27.58 -7.70 11.89
N HIS A 391 -26.57 -7.07 11.30
CA HIS A 391 -26.48 -5.63 11.09
C HIS A 391 -26.13 -5.37 9.63
N ASN A 392 -26.88 -4.47 8.98
CA ASN A 392 -26.56 -3.99 7.64
C ASN A 392 -25.78 -2.69 7.74
N LEU A 393 -24.90 -2.45 6.77
CA LEU A 393 -24.22 -1.16 6.64
C LEU A 393 -25.25 -0.02 6.55
N PRO A 394 -24.96 1.15 7.12
CA PRO A 394 -25.86 2.30 7.07
C PRO A 394 -25.86 2.94 5.67
N THR A 395 -26.70 3.96 5.51
CA THR A 395 -26.76 4.76 4.28
C THR A 395 -25.40 5.40 3.95
N ARG A 396 -25.13 5.58 2.66
CA ARG A 396 -23.99 6.38 2.16
C ARG A 396 -24.32 7.88 2.03
N SER A 397 -25.52 8.31 2.43
CA SER A 397 -25.91 9.71 2.38
C SER A 397 -25.51 10.45 3.66
N SER A 398 -24.61 11.42 3.55
CA SER A 398 -24.20 12.28 4.68
C SER A 398 -25.31 13.20 5.22
N GLU A 399 -26.51 13.15 4.64
CA GLU A 399 -27.69 13.87 5.15
C GLU A 399 -28.30 13.17 6.38
N GLU A 400 -28.00 11.89 6.60
CA GLU A 400 -28.49 11.12 7.75
C GLU A 400 -27.40 10.90 8.81
N SER A 401 -27.77 10.93 10.10
CA SER A 401 -26.82 10.68 11.20
C SER A 401 -26.15 9.32 11.13
N LYS A 402 -26.82 8.31 10.54
CA LYS A 402 -26.28 6.96 10.39
C LYS A 402 -25.07 6.86 9.46
N PHE A 403 -24.87 7.81 8.55
CA PHE A 403 -23.66 7.88 7.73
C PHE A 403 -22.41 8.10 8.60
N TYR A 404 -22.55 8.85 9.69
CA TYR A 404 -21.47 9.21 10.60
C TYR A 404 -21.15 8.11 11.62
N ALA A 405 -21.83 6.95 11.55
CA ALA A 405 -21.60 5.78 12.40
C ALA A 405 -20.32 5.02 11.98
N GLN A 406 -19.20 5.73 11.91
CA GLN A 406 -17.93 5.23 11.42
C GLN A 406 -16.91 5.24 12.54
N ASP A 407 -16.08 4.20 12.63
CA ASP A 407 -14.90 4.19 13.50
C ASP A 407 -13.74 5.00 12.88
N HIS A 408 -12.65 5.15 13.63
CA HIS A 408 -11.45 5.88 13.20
C HIS A 408 -10.91 5.51 11.81
N TRP A 409 -11.18 4.30 11.31
CA TRP A 409 -10.72 3.79 10.01
C TRP A 409 -11.83 3.71 8.94
N GLY A 410 -13.04 4.17 9.28
CA GLY A 410 -14.20 4.23 8.39
C GLY A 410 -15.09 2.98 8.41
N PHE A 411 -14.85 2.01 9.31
CA PHE A 411 -15.71 0.84 9.46
C PHE A 411 -16.96 1.17 10.26
N TYR A 412 -18.04 0.43 10.01
CA TYR A 412 -19.31 0.67 10.69
C TYR A 412 -19.22 0.31 12.19
N ASN A 413 -19.56 1.26 13.08
CA ASN A 413 -19.55 1.06 14.53
C ASN A 413 -20.95 1.18 15.18
N GLY A 414 -21.99 1.46 14.40
CA GLY A 414 -23.36 1.58 14.92
C GLY A 414 -23.61 2.78 15.83
N ALA A 415 -22.65 3.69 16.00
CA ALA A 415 -22.81 4.90 16.79
C ALA A 415 -23.90 5.80 16.18
N ASN A 416 -24.62 6.54 17.03
CA ASN A 416 -25.61 7.50 16.58
C ASN A 416 -25.08 8.93 16.79
N ASN A 417 -24.26 9.39 15.85
CA ASN A 417 -23.63 10.71 15.88
C ASN A 417 -24.66 11.77 15.40
N MET A 418 -25.50 12.21 16.34
CA MET A 418 -26.65 13.09 16.08
C MET A 418 -26.26 14.46 15.52
N GLU A 419 -25.06 14.94 15.88
CA GLU A 419 -24.48 16.20 15.40
C GLU A 419 -23.96 16.13 13.96
N LYS A 420 -24.02 14.95 13.31
CA LYS A 420 -23.61 14.73 11.91
C LYS A 420 -22.17 15.19 11.64
N THR A 421 -21.26 14.82 12.53
CA THR A 421 -19.82 15.06 12.42
C THR A 421 -19.03 13.76 12.55
N LEU A 422 -17.81 13.73 12.01
CA LEU A 422 -16.80 12.69 12.21
C LEU A 422 -15.66 13.15 13.14
N ILE A 423 -15.67 14.40 13.61
CA ILE A 423 -14.73 14.90 14.63
C ILE A 423 -14.97 14.08 15.91
N PRO A 424 -13.96 13.42 16.49
CA PRO A 424 -14.14 12.65 17.73
C PRO A 424 -14.35 13.53 18.97
N ASP A 425 -14.97 12.96 20.01
CA ASP A 425 -15.20 13.64 21.29
C ASP A 425 -13.86 14.15 21.87
N PHE A 426 -13.85 15.40 22.33
CA PHE A 426 -12.64 16.06 22.81
C PHE A 426 -12.89 16.86 24.09
N GLU A 427 -11.99 16.74 25.07
CA GLU A 427 -12.04 17.51 26.32
C GLU A 427 -10.83 18.45 26.40
N TYR A 428 -11.10 19.74 26.62
CA TYR A 428 -10.06 20.76 26.76
C TYR A 428 -10.39 21.72 27.90
N ASN A 429 -9.43 21.93 28.82
CA ASN A 429 -9.60 22.77 30.01
C ASN A 429 -10.87 22.48 30.83
N GLY A 430 -11.26 21.19 30.94
CA GLY A 430 -12.44 20.75 31.69
C GLY A 430 -13.79 21.04 30.99
N VAL A 431 -13.75 21.43 29.71
CA VAL A 431 -14.92 21.59 28.84
C VAL A 431 -14.94 20.47 27.81
N THR A 432 -16.05 19.73 27.75
CA THR A 432 -16.27 18.69 26.74
C THR A 432 -16.90 19.31 25.48
N TYR A 433 -16.25 19.12 24.34
CA TYR A 433 -16.84 19.32 23.03
C TYR A 433 -17.55 18.02 22.62
N ASN A 434 -18.89 18.01 22.69
CA ASN A 434 -19.70 16.85 22.30
C ASN A 434 -19.66 16.69 20.78
N SER A 435 -19.15 15.56 20.29
CA SER A 435 -19.04 15.26 18.86
C SER A 435 -19.28 13.77 18.58
N ALA A 436 -18.43 13.10 17.78
CA ALA A 436 -18.66 11.76 17.25
C ALA A 436 -18.03 10.66 18.12
N ASN A 437 -18.78 9.58 18.38
CA ASN A 437 -18.19 8.33 18.87
C ASN A 437 -17.57 7.57 17.68
N ARG A 438 -16.24 7.49 17.71
CA ARG A 438 -15.40 6.87 16.66
C ARG A 438 -14.79 5.53 17.12
N GLU A 439 -15.18 5.02 18.28
CA GLU A 439 -14.66 3.74 18.80
C GLU A 439 -15.17 2.56 17.95
N PRO A 440 -14.32 1.57 17.62
CA PRO A 440 -14.74 0.34 16.98
C PRO A 440 -15.75 -0.42 17.86
N ASN A 441 -16.78 -1.01 17.23
CA ASN A 441 -17.84 -1.68 17.96
C ASN A 441 -18.24 -3.00 17.29
N TRP A 442 -17.94 -4.11 17.96
CA TRP A 442 -18.37 -5.44 17.54
C TRP A 442 -19.81 -5.73 18.01
N PRO A 443 -20.71 -6.32 17.18
CA PRO A 443 -20.48 -6.90 15.87
C PRO A 443 -20.82 -6.01 14.67
N TYR A 444 -20.99 -4.69 14.84
CA TYR A 444 -21.31 -3.77 13.74
C TYR A 444 -20.23 -3.78 12.64
N THR A 445 -18.96 -3.92 13.02
CA THR A 445 -17.84 -4.06 12.07
C THR A 445 -17.92 -5.31 11.18
N LYS A 446 -18.74 -6.32 11.55
CA LYS A 446 -19.00 -7.55 10.78
C LYS A 446 -20.12 -7.36 9.71
N ALA A 447 -20.74 -6.19 9.62
CA ALA A 447 -21.89 -5.95 8.74
C ALA A 447 -21.64 -6.40 7.29
N ASN A 448 -22.56 -7.20 6.74
CA ASN A 448 -22.56 -7.66 5.35
C ASN A 448 -21.31 -8.46 4.90
N MET A 449 -20.59 -9.04 5.85
CA MET A 449 -19.46 -9.93 5.58
C MET A 449 -19.91 -11.31 5.12
N LEU A 450 -19.13 -11.96 4.24
CA LEU A 450 -19.34 -13.34 3.81
C LEU A 450 -19.15 -14.28 5.01
N GLU A 451 -20.10 -15.18 5.25
CA GLU A 451 -20.05 -16.19 6.31
C GLU A 451 -19.86 -17.59 5.73
N GLU A 452 -20.49 -17.90 4.59
CA GLU A 452 -20.37 -19.23 4.00
C GLU A 452 -20.28 -19.21 2.47
N ILE A 453 -19.56 -20.19 1.92
CA ILE A 453 -19.55 -20.53 0.49
C ILE A 453 -20.00 -21.97 0.34
N HIS A 454 -21.13 -22.19 -0.32
CA HIS A 454 -21.58 -23.53 -0.67
C HIS A 454 -21.10 -23.87 -2.08
N TYR A 455 -20.54 -25.06 -2.25
CA TYR A 455 -19.95 -25.50 -3.51
C TYR A 455 -20.94 -26.38 -4.29
N PRO A 456 -20.81 -26.47 -5.63
CA PRO A 456 -21.62 -27.36 -6.45
C PRO A 456 -21.55 -28.84 -6.05
N THR A 457 -20.44 -29.24 -5.42
CA THR A 457 -20.21 -30.58 -4.87
C THR A 457 -21.03 -30.87 -3.61
N GLY A 458 -21.62 -29.84 -3.00
CA GLY A 458 -22.48 -29.88 -1.83
C GLY A 458 -21.83 -29.67 -0.47
N GLY A 459 -20.50 -29.64 -0.42
CA GLY A 459 -19.80 -29.15 0.76
C GLY A 459 -19.94 -27.63 0.88
N TYR A 460 -19.59 -27.09 2.04
CA TYR A 460 -19.49 -25.64 2.23
C TYR A 460 -18.30 -25.28 3.11
N THR A 461 -17.81 -24.06 2.94
CA THR A 461 -16.80 -23.45 3.82
C THR A 461 -17.49 -22.38 4.66
N GLU A 462 -17.34 -22.46 5.98
CA GLU A 462 -17.76 -21.45 6.95
C GLU A 462 -16.56 -20.60 7.39
N PHE A 463 -16.75 -19.29 7.46
CA PHE A 463 -15.78 -18.31 7.91
C PHE A 463 -16.27 -17.64 9.19
N ILE A 464 -15.60 -17.93 10.30
CA ILE A 464 -15.87 -17.31 11.58
C ILE A 464 -14.87 -16.18 11.80
N PHE A 465 -15.38 -14.95 11.91
CA PHE A 465 -14.57 -13.75 12.15
C PHE A 465 -14.65 -13.27 13.60
N GLU A 466 -13.64 -12.52 14.00
CA GLU A 466 -13.57 -11.78 15.27
C GLU A 466 -13.00 -10.38 15.04
N PRO A 467 -13.19 -9.43 15.98
CA PRO A 467 -12.65 -8.09 15.83
C PRO A 467 -11.12 -8.09 15.93
N ASN A 468 -10.51 -7.10 15.29
CA ASN A 468 -9.09 -6.84 15.46
C ASN A 468 -8.79 -6.26 16.85
N TYR A 469 -7.65 -6.66 17.41
CA TYR A 469 -7.14 -6.14 18.67
C TYR A 469 -5.68 -5.74 18.52
N VAL A 470 -5.30 -4.66 19.17
CA VAL A 470 -3.91 -4.22 19.28
C VAL A 470 -3.40 -4.43 20.71
N GLY A 471 -2.16 -4.89 20.83
CA GLY A 471 -1.45 -4.93 22.11
C GLY A 471 -0.77 -3.60 22.32
N MET A 472 -1.34 -2.71 23.15
CA MET A 472 -0.64 -1.46 23.49
C MET A 472 0.56 -1.80 24.37
N CYS A 473 1.77 -1.68 23.79
CA CYS A 473 2.97 -1.42 24.57
C CYS A 473 2.94 0.06 24.95
N GLY A 474 2.23 0.40 26.03
CA GLY A 474 2.60 1.61 26.73
C GLY A 474 4.05 1.43 27.20
N PRO A 475 4.96 2.42 27.03
CA PRO A 475 6.06 2.49 27.95
C PRO A 475 5.47 2.46 29.38
N ASP A 476 6.27 2.13 30.38
CA ASP A 476 5.95 2.64 31.71
C ASP A 476 5.98 4.17 31.56
N THR A 477 4.86 4.78 31.17
CA THR A 477 4.81 6.21 30.90
C THR A 477 4.81 6.86 32.26
N VAL A 478 6.01 7.22 32.69
CA VAL A 478 6.17 8.28 33.67
C VAL A 478 5.72 9.54 32.94
N ILE A 479 4.46 9.92 33.11
CA ILE A 479 4.04 11.25 32.67
C ILE A 479 4.67 12.20 33.67
N GLY A 480 5.75 12.84 33.23
CA GLY A 480 6.36 13.93 33.93
C GLY A 480 5.66 15.21 33.53
N TYR A 481 4.78 15.73 34.38
CA TYR A 481 4.23 17.07 34.20
C TYR A 481 4.87 18.02 35.21
N TYR A 482 5.12 19.26 34.76
CA TYR A 482 5.54 20.33 35.65
C TYR A 482 4.29 20.91 36.31
N VAL A 483 4.24 20.89 37.64
CA VAL A 483 3.25 21.64 38.39
C VAL A 483 3.86 22.99 38.74
N ASP A 484 3.22 24.07 38.28
CA ASP A 484 3.54 25.42 38.73
C ASP A 484 3.12 25.57 40.20
N GLU A 485 4.09 25.66 41.09
CA GLU A 485 3.87 26.21 42.43
C GLU A 485 4.39 27.65 42.45
N GLU A 486 3.46 28.62 42.42
CA GLU A 486 3.79 30.02 42.69
C GLU A 486 4.15 30.15 44.18
N LEU A 487 5.44 30.11 44.49
CA LEU A 487 5.90 30.11 45.88
C LEU A 487 5.85 31.51 46.50
N TRP A 488 6.25 32.57 45.77
CA TRP A 488 6.36 33.92 46.35
C TRP A 488 6.17 35.05 45.32
N LYS A 489 5.36 36.04 45.71
CA LYS A 489 5.29 37.37 45.10
C LYS A 489 5.35 38.40 46.22
N ASP A 490 6.45 39.15 46.30
CA ASP A 490 6.57 40.23 47.28
C ASP A 490 7.06 41.53 46.61
N THR A 491 6.65 42.66 47.17
CA THR A 491 7.03 44.00 46.75
C THR A 491 7.82 44.64 47.88
N LEU A 492 9.14 44.67 47.76
CA LEU A 492 9.99 45.32 48.76
C LEU A 492 9.92 46.85 48.63
N GLN A 493 9.70 47.53 49.75
CA GLN A 493 9.89 48.98 49.86
C GLN A 493 11.37 49.31 50.00
N CYS A 494 11.82 50.36 49.29
CA CYS A 494 13.20 50.85 49.16
C CYS A 494 14.14 50.44 50.31
N ASP A 495 15.01 49.47 50.02
CA ASP A 495 15.95 48.92 51.00
C ASP A 495 17.36 49.52 50.81
N ASP A 496 18.13 49.60 51.90
CA ASP A 496 19.44 50.27 51.92
C ASP A 496 20.52 49.56 51.08
N MET A 497 21.49 50.34 50.57
CA MET A 497 22.59 49.82 49.74
C MET A 497 23.33 48.67 50.43
N TRP A 498 23.67 47.61 49.68
CA TRP A 498 24.39 46.41 50.14
C TRP A 498 23.58 45.46 51.02
N SER A 499 22.24 45.55 51.02
CA SER A 499 21.39 44.57 51.69
C SER A 499 21.42 43.21 50.96
N GLN A 500 21.55 42.15 51.74
CA GLN A 500 21.30 40.78 51.32
C GLN A 500 20.19 40.25 52.21
N PHE A 501 19.17 39.67 51.61
CA PHE A 501 18.04 39.10 52.34
C PHE A 501 17.65 37.75 51.76
N ASP A 502 17.05 36.93 52.61
CA ASP A 502 16.51 35.63 52.25
C ASP A 502 15.09 35.83 51.73
N ALA A 503 14.91 35.65 50.43
CA ALA A 503 13.62 35.82 49.74
C ALA A 503 12.64 34.67 50.01
N GLY A 504 13.15 33.52 50.49
CA GLY A 504 12.35 32.36 50.91
C GLY A 504 13.16 31.07 50.96
N THR A 505 12.63 30.04 51.64
CA THR A 505 13.19 28.68 51.68
C THR A 505 12.26 27.69 50.99
N PHE A 506 12.81 26.75 50.23
CA PHE A 506 12.06 25.67 49.58
C PHE A 506 12.79 24.33 49.74
N GLU A 507 12.05 23.22 49.66
CA GLU A 507 12.60 21.87 49.78
C GLU A 507 12.55 21.11 48.45
N ILE A 508 13.69 20.51 48.09
CA ILE A 508 13.80 19.56 46.99
C ILE A 508 13.72 18.16 47.58
N HIS A 509 12.68 17.41 47.23
CA HIS A 509 12.41 16.07 47.75
C HIS A 509 12.87 14.94 46.82
N ASP A 510 13.14 15.23 45.53
CA ASP A 510 13.67 14.29 44.55
C ASP A 510 14.68 14.99 43.61
N SER A 511 15.70 14.25 43.15
CA SER A 511 16.88 14.76 42.43
C SER A 511 16.78 14.74 40.90
N LEU A 512 15.62 14.43 40.32
CA LEU A 512 15.42 14.37 38.87
C LEU A 512 14.90 15.73 38.34
N HIS A 513 15.65 16.34 37.41
CA HIS A 513 15.34 17.50 36.57
C HIS A 513 14.16 18.38 37.04
N ASN A 514 14.46 19.38 37.88
CA ASN A 514 13.50 20.43 38.21
C ASN A 514 13.80 21.69 37.39
N ALA A 515 12.77 22.34 36.84
CA ALA A 515 12.90 23.60 36.12
C ALA A 515 12.61 24.78 37.06
N PHE A 516 13.47 25.81 37.03
CA PHE A 516 13.31 26.99 37.87
C PHE A 516 13.10 28.21 36.98
N ASN A 517 12.03 28.96 37.23
CA ASN A 517 11.72 30.19 36.51
C ASN A 517 11.70 31.37 37.48
N LEU A 518 12.74 32.20 37.42
CA LEU A 518 12.80 33.43 38.20
C LEU A 518 12.44 34.61 37.29
N VAL A 519 11.36 35.31 37.63
CA VAL A 519 10.96 36.55 36.98
C VAL A 519 11.27 37.74 37.89
N LEU A 520 12.16 38.62 37.43
CA LEU A 520 12.47 39.86 38.12
C LEU A 520 11.84 41.02 37.35
N SER A 521 11.00 41.81 38.03
CA SER A 521 10.35 42.99 37.46
C SER A 521 10.75 44.22 38.30
N LEU A 522 11.53 45.12 37.72
CA LEU A 522 11.91 46.35 38.40
C LEU A 522 10.77 47.37 38.30
N ASP A 523 10.28 47.84 39.45
CA ASP A 523 9.30 48.94 39.52
C ASP A 523 10.07 50.26 39.68
N THR A 524 9.83 51.22 38.79
CA THR A 524 10.72 52.37 38.61
C THR A 524 10.76 53.32 39.82
N ALA A 525 11.99 53.65 40.23
CA ALA A 525 12.43 54.74 41.11
C ALA A 525 12.07 54.71 42.62
N CYS A 526 13.12 54.64 43.45
CA CYS A 526 13.10 55.22 44.79
C CYS A 526 13.40 56.73 44.69
N ASN A 527 12.47 57.59 45.14
CA ASN A 527 12.64 59.04 45.30
C ASN A 527 12.86 59.89 44.01
N GLY A 528 12.32 59.47 42.86
CA GLY A 528 12.22 60.35 41.67
C GLY A 528 13.55 60.65 40.96
N ASN A 529 14.56 59.79 41.13
CA ASN A 529 15.81 59.84 40.36
C ASN A 529 15.81 58.71 39.32
N THR A 530 16.09 59.04 38.05
CA THR A 530 15.94 58.14 36.88
C THR A 530 17.17 57.30 36.56
N ASP A 531 18.24 57.34 37.36
CA ASP A 531 19.42 56.47 37.18
C ASP A 531 19.20 55.13 37.90
N VAL A 532 18.56 54.18 37.21
CA VAL A 532 18.23 52.84 37.74
C VAL A 532 19.28 51.81 37.28
N ASN A 533 20.51 51.91 37.78
CA ASN A 533 21.46 50.79 37.63
C ASN A 533 21.24 49.82 38.79
N ALA A 534 20.30 48.89 38.63
CA ALA A 534 20.10 47.82 39.58
C ALA A 534 21.13 46.72 39.32
N ASN A 535 22.18 46.68 40.15
CA ASN A 535 23.04 45.49 40.23
C ASN A 535 22.39 44.56 41.25
N ILE A 536 21.91 43.41 40.80
CA ILE A 536 21.24 42.40 41.63
C ILE A 536 21.96 41.08 41.46
N GLN A 537 22.29 40.43 42.57
CA GLN A 537 22.75 39.05 42.59
C GLN A 537 21.71 38.17 43.25
N VAL A 538 21.21 37.18 42.52
CA VAL A 538 20.31 36.17 43.05
C VAL A 538 21.06 34.88 43.24
N SER A 539 20.99 34.31 44.44
CA SER A 539 21.67 33.08 44.78
C SER A 539 20.73 32.04 45.38
N ILE A 540 20.84 30.79 44.94
CA ILE A 540 20.19 29.65 45.60
C ILE A 540 21.25 28.95 46.43
N VAL A 541 21.05 28.91 47.74
CA VAL A 541 22.02 28.38 48.70
C VAL A 541 21.42 27.21 49.46
N GLY A 542 22.03 26.03 49.34
CA GLY A 542 21.62 24.83 50.07
C GLY A 542 22.80 23.94 50.44
N ALA A 543 22.49 22.73 50.93
CA ALA A 543 23.38 21.95 51.80
C ALA A 543 24.81 21.68 51.29
N ASN A 544 25.11 21.74 49.97
CA ASN A 544 26.46 21.57 49.43
C ASN A 544 26.77 22.34 48.11
N LYS A 545 25.91 23.24 47.65
CA LYS A 545 26.11 24.02 46.40
C LYS A 545 25.42 25.38 46.52
N SER A 546 26.08 26.43 46.01
CA SER A 546 25.50 27.76 45.84
C SER A 546 25.51 28.12 44.35
N TYR A 547 24.34 28.41 43.78
CA TYR A 547 24.22 28.96 42.43
C TYR A 547 24.00 30.46 42.54
N SER A 548 24.71 31.28 41.76
CA SER A 548 24.56 32.75 41.80
C SER A 548 24.51 33.32 40.38
N LEU A 549 23.44 34.04 40.07
CA LEU A 549 23.28 34.84 38.86
C LEU A 549 23.48 36.32 39.21
N GLY A 550 24.38 37.01 38.50
CA GLY A 550 24.59 38.45 38.63
C GLY A 550 24.02 39.18 37.41
N TYR A 551 23.10 40.10 37.64
CA TYR A 551 22.52 40.97 36.60
C TYR A 551 23.09 42.37 36.73
N ASN A 552 23.62 42.89 35.62
CA ASN A 552 24.34 44.15 35.56
C ASN A 552 24.01 44.84 34.24
N GLU A 553 22.80 45.37 34.11
CA GLU A 553 22.34 46.09 32.91
C GLU A 553 21.85 47.50 33.25
N ASP A 554 22.12 48.44 32.35
CA ASP A 554 21.58 49.79 32.37
C ASP A 554 20.19 49.75 31.69
N ASN A 555 19.11 50.01 32.43
CA ASN A 555 17.69 49.94 32.03
C ASN A 555 17.08 48.52 31.87
N LEU A 556 16.85 47.85 32.99
CA LEU A 556 16.09 46.59 33.07
C LEU A 556 14.57 46.86 33.06
N GLU A 557 13.90 46.79 31.90
CA GLU A 557 12.44 46.93 31.84
C GLU A 557 11.67 45.62 32.11
N PHE A 558 12.22 44.43 31.85
CA PHE A 558 11.70 43.14 32.36
C PHE A 558 12.73 42.05 32.02
N THR A 559 13.11 41.18 32.97
CA THR A 559 13.99 40.04 32.67
C THR A 559 13.48 38.79 33.36
N SER A 560 13.05 37.80 32.57
CA SER A 560 12.86 36.43 33.03
C SER A 560 14.14 35.64 32.80
N ALA A 561 14.53 34.85 33.80
CA ALA A 561 15.68 33.98 33.74
C ALA A 561 15.21 32.55 33.96
N ASN A 562 15.11 31.80 32.86
CA ASN A 562 14.87 30.37 32.91
C ASN A 562 16.23 29.67 33.07
N PHE A 563 16.39 28.88 34.12
CA PHE A 563 17.54 28.00 34.23
C PHE A 563 17.09 26.60 34.62
N ILE A 564 17.62 25.62 33.90
CA ILE A 564 17.39 24.19 34.14
C ILE A 564 18.67 23.69 34.80
N ASP A 565 18.59 23.29 36.08
CA ASP A 565 19.71 22.67 36.78
C ASP A 565 19.20 21.58 37.73
N THR A 566 20.05 20.59 38.00
CA THR A 566 19.71 19.47 38.88
C THR A 566 20.17 19.80 40.30
N LEU A 567 19.24 20.20 41.18
CA LEU A 567 19.49 20.33 42.61
C LEU A 567 19.38 18.97 43.30
N ALA A 568 20.28 18.69 44.25
CA ALA A 568 20.20 17.49 45.08
C ALA A 568 19.03 17.60 46.07
N VAL A 569 18.56 16.46 46.61
CA VAL A 569 17.55 16.45 47.67
C VAL A 569 18.07 17.24 48.88
N GLY A 570 17.27 18.21 49.34
CA GLY A 570 17.64 19.08 50.46
C GLY A 570 16.86 20.38 50.51
N THR A 571 17.03 21.13 51.60
CA THR A 571 16.44 22.46 51.79
C THR A 571 17.36 23.53 51.21
N TYR A 572 16.79 24.43 50.41
CA TYR A 572 17.47 25.54 49.76
C TYR A 572 16.85 26.88 50.14
N THR A 573 17.68 27.93 50.15
CA THR A 573 17.26 29.31 50.42
C THR A 573 17.55 30.16 49.19
N LEU A 574 16.56 30.89 48.70
CA LEU A 574 16.75 31.93 47.70
C LEU A 574 17.22 33.20 48.42
N GLN A 575 18.40 33.70 48.06
CA GLN A 575 18.99 34.92 48.58
C GLN A 575 19.07 35.95 47.47
N ILE A 576 18.62 37.17 47.75
CA ILE A 576 18.76 38.29 46.83
C ILE A 576 19.68 39.32 47.49
N ARG A 577 20.72 39.73 46.77
CA ARG A 577 21.66 40.77 47.18
C ARG A 577 21.55 41.96 46.24
N LEU A 578 21.39 43.13 46.84
CA LEU A 578 21.32 44.40 46.13
C LEU A 578 22.62 45.16 46.33
N PHE A 579 23.21 45.68 45.25
CA PHE A 579 24.44 46.48 45.36
C PHE A 579 24.17 47.99 45.31
N ARG A 580 22.93 48.42 45.04
CA ARG A 580 22.47 49.81 45.06
C ARG A 580 21.03 49.91 45.59
N GLN A 581 20.63 51.09 46.09
CA GLN A 581 19.25 51.35 46.52
C GLN A 581 18.33 51.26 45.29
N SER A 582 17.40 50.31 45.30
CA SER A 582 16.46 50.08 44.19
C SER A 582 15.15 49.50 44.73
N ARG A 583 14.03 49.84 44.09
CA ARG A 583 12.74 49.19 44.31
C ARG A 583 12.54 48.14 43.22
N PHE A 584 12.14 46.94 43.58
CA PHE A 584 11.85 45.88 42.61
C PHE A 584 10.77 44.96 43.16
N ILE A 585 10.10 44.31 42.23
CA ILE A 585 9.15 43.23 42.46
C ILE A 585 9.84 41.97 41.96
N TYR A 586 9.92 40.95 42.80
CA TYR A 586 10.38 39.65 42.35
C TYR A 586 9.23 38.66 42.40
N LYS A 587 9.12 37.84 41.35
CA LYS A 587 8.24 36.69 41.30
C LYS A 587 9.11 35.47 41.04
N PHE A 588 9.15 34.54 41.99
CA PHE A 588 9.88 33.29 41.83
C PHE A 588 8.88 32.15 41.67
N ASN A 589 8.93 31.51 40.51
CA ASN A 589 8.16 30.31 40.22
C ASN A 589 9.10 29.11 40.24
N TYR A 590 8.66 28.05 40.89
CA TYR A 590 9.34 26.77 40.87
C TYR A 590 8.42 25.74 40.22
N GLN A 591 8.92 25.08 39.18
CA GLN A 591 8.20 24.01 38.50
C GLN A 591 8.69 22.67 39.04
N LYS A 592 7.84 22.03 39.83
CA LYS A 592 8.11 20.69 40.35
C LYS A 592 7.80 19.68 39.26
N PHE A 593 8.79 18.86 38.89
CA PHE A 593 8.56 17.71 38.03
C PHE A 593 7.91 16.60 38.86
N VAL A 594 6.66 16.23 38.52
CA VAL A 594 5.94 15.16 39.22
C VAL A 594 5.96 13.91 38.35
N ASN A 595 6.54 12.84 38.87
CA ASN A 595 6.47 11.51 38.27
C ASN A 595 5.22 10.79 38.79
N GLU A 596 4.15 10.77 38.02
CA GLU A 596 3.10 9.77 38.23
C GLU A 596 3.42 8.52 37.40
N GLN A 597 3.69 7.41 38.10
CA GLN A 597 3.61 6.08 37.47
C GLN A 597 2.14 5.74 37.29
N ILE A 598 1.59 6.03 36.10
CA ILE A 598 0.34 5.43 35.69
C ILE A 598 0.66 4.02 35.20
N ILE A 599 0.38 3.02 36.03
CA ILE A 599 0.32 1.63 35.56
C ILE A 599 -0.95 1.51 34.73
N ILE A 600 -0.86 1.80 33.44
CA ILE A 600 -1.92 1.45 32.50
C ILE A 600 -1.94 -0.08 32.46
N GLN A 601 -2.98 -0.69 33.02
CA GLN A 601 -3.18 -2.12 32.83
C GLN A 601 -3.24 -2.38 31.33
N ARG A 602 -2.42 -3.32 30.85
CA ARG A 602 -2.34 -3.71 29.44
C ARG A 602 -3.72 -4.22 28.99
N GLN A 603 -4.51 -3.38 28.33
CA GLN A 603 -5.84 -3.73 27.85
C GLN A 603 -5.80 -4.06 26.36
N PHE A 604 -6.65 -5.02 25.96
CA PHE A 604 -6.97 -5.25 24.56
C PHE A 604 -7.78 -4.07 24.06
N GLN A 605 -7.19 -3.19 23.24
CA GLN A 605 -7.97 -2.18 22.54
C GLN A 605 -8.45 -2.77 21.22
N GLN A 606 -9.76 -2.71 20.98
CA GLN A 606 -10.33 -3.06 19.69
C GLN A 606 -9.87 -2.03 18.67
N ALA A 607 -9.48 -2.48 17.48
CA ALA A 607 -9.10 -1.61 16.38
C ALA A 607 -9.96 -1.90 15.14
N GLY A 608 -9.84 -1.06 14.12
CA GLY A 608 -10.68 -1.13 12.92
C GLY A 608 -10.55 -2.45 12.16
N GLY A 609 -11.62 -2.81 11.46
CA GLY A 609 -11.70 -4.03 10.65
C GLY A 609 -11.88 -5.30 11.47
N ILE A 610 -11.71 -6.44 10.81
CA ILE A 610 -11.92 -7.78 11.38
C ILE A 610 -10.85 -8.75 10.88
N ARG A 611 -10.72 -9.90 11.56
CA ARG A 611 -9.84 -11.01 11.19
C ARG A 611 -10.53 -12.35 11.28
N VAL A 612 -10.03 -13.35 10.57
CA VAL A 612 -10.55 -14.72 10.64
C VAL A 612 -10.11 -15.38 11.94
N LYS A 613 -11.07 -15.94 12.67
CA LYS A 613 -10.86 -16.75 13.86
C LYS A 613 -10.83 -18.23 13.51
N GLU A 614 -11.73 -18.69 12.65
CA GLU A 614 -11.83 -20.08 12.27
C GLU A 614 -12.34 -20.23 10.83
N ILE A 615 -11.81 -21.22 10.11
CA ILE A 615 -12.31 -21.64 8.80
C ILE A 615 -12.69 -23.11 8.91
N ILE A 616 -13.94 -23.43 8.62
CA ILE A 616 -14.46 -24.80 8.74
C ILE A 616 -14.93 -25.27 7.36
N ASN A 617 -14.33 -26.33 6.84
CA ASN A 617 -14.77 -26.98 5.62
C ASN A 617 -15.64 -28.18 5.97
N HIS A 618 -16.90 -28.14 5.54
CA HIS A 618 -17.88 -29.20 5.70
C HIS A 618 -17.98 -30.01 4.42
N SER A 619 -17.81 -31.33 4.53
CA SER A 619 -18.06 -32.27 3.46
C SER A 619 -19.51 -32.75 3.48
N VAL A 620 -20.04 -33.12 2.31
CA VAL A 620 -21.34 -33.80 2.16
C VAL A 620 -21.42 -35.10 2.96
N PHE A 621 -20.27 -35.74 3.21
CA PHE A 621 -20.20 -37.01 3.97
C PHE A 621 -20.21 -36.81 5.50
N GLY A 622 -20.44 -35.58 5.98
CA GLY A 622 -20.50 -35.26 7.42
C GLY A 622 -19.15 -35.16 8.12
N SER A 623 -18.04 -35.25 7.39
CA SER A 623 -16.71 -34.91 7.91
C SER A 623 -16.47 -33.41 7.81
N SER A 624 -15.90 -32.81 8.85
CA SER A 624 -15.45 -31.43 8.83
C SER A 624 -13.95 -31.36 9.11
N THR A 625 -13.29 -30.40 8.48
CA THR A 625 -11.93 -30.00 8.85
C THR A 625 -11.98 -28.54 9.23
N SER A 626 -11.37 -28.18 10.35
CA SER A 626 -11.27 -26.78 10.76
C SER A 626 -9.82 -26.35 10.90
N LYS A 627 -9.62 -25.06 10.67
CA LYS A 627 -8.41 -24.33 11.01
C LYS A 627 -8.80 -23.18 11.93
N GLU A 628 -8.31 -23.21 13.16
CA GLU A 628 -8.49 -22.15 14.15
C GLU A 628 -7.23 -21.28 14.20
N TYR A 629 -7.42 -19.96 14.31
CA TYR A 629 -6.35 -18.96 14.34
C TYR A 629 -6.38 -18.19 15.65
N ASP A 630 -5.21 -18.07 16.28
CA ASP A 630 -5.02 -17.34 17.54
C ASP A 630 -3.93 -16.29 17.38
N TYR A 631 -4.26 -15.03 17.66
CA TYR A 631 -3.45 -13.83 17.47
C TYR A 631 -2.97 -13.23 18.80
N THR A 632 -2.63 -14.08 19.76
CA THR A 632 -2.22 -13.66 21.10
C THR A 632 -0.81 -14.10 21.44
N TYR A 633 -0.13 -13.30 22.25
CA TYR A 633 1.10 -13.72 22.91
C TYR A 633 0.77 -14.65 24.07
N ARG A 634 1.53 -15.75 24.17
CA ARG A 634 1.44 -16.70 25.28
C ARG A 634 2.74 -16.68 26.09
N ASN A 635 2.61 -16.75 27.42
CA ASN A 635 3.79 -16.93 28.27
C ASN A 635 4.34 -18.36 28.12
N VAL A 636 5.49 -18.63 28.75
CA VAL A 636 6.14 -19.96 28.75
C VAL A 636 5.28 -21.06 29.40
N GLN A 637 4.24 -20.70 30.16
CA GLN A 637 3.24 -21.61 30.74
C GLN A 637 2.01 -21.82 29.82
N GLY A 638 1.95 -21.14 28.66
CA GLY A 638 0.88 -21.25 27.68
C GLY A 638 -0.34 -20.33 27.92
N GLU A 639 -0.29 -19.46 28.93
CA GLU A 639 -1.37 -18.53 29.26
C GLU A 639 -1.34 -17.31 28.32
N VAL A 640 -2.51 -16.94 27.81
CA VAL A 640 -2.71 -15.75 26.97
C VAL A 640 -2.43 -14.49 27.77
N GLN A 641 -1.58 -13.61 27.25
CA GLN A 641 -1.24 -12.35 27.89
C GLN A 641 -1.91 -11.13 27.23
N TYR A 642 -1.73 -10.94 25.92
CA TYR A 642 -2.26 -9.80 25.17
C TYR A 642 -2.28 -10.12 23.66
N SER A 643 -2.93 -9.28 22.85
CA SER A 643 -2.93 -9.46 21.39
C SER A 643 -1.55 -9.19 20.81
N SER A 644 -1.16 -9.95 19.78
CA SER A 644 0.06 -9.75 19.02
C SER A 644 -0.04 -8.69 17.92
N GLY A 645 -1.21 -8.04 17.80
CA GLY A 645 -1.50 -7.02 16.80
C GLY A 645 -0.72 -5.73 17.08
N VAL A 646 -0.06 -5.23 16.04
CA VAL A 646 0.71 -3.98 16.02
C VAL A 646 0.07 -3.06 15.00
N ILE A 647 -0.21 -1.81 15.41
CA ILE A 647 -0.66 -0.73 14.53
C ILE A 647 0.51 0.24 14.29
N THR A 648 0.58 0.81 13.08
CA THR A 648 1.67 1.71 12.70
C THR A 648 1.58 3.05 13.43
N ASN A 649 0.46 3.77 13.29
CA ASN A 649 0.16 5.02 14.00
C ASN A 649 -1.23 4.99 14.62
N ILE A 650 -1.39 5.67 15.75
CA ILE A 650 -2.68 5.90 16.40
C ILE A 650 -3.30 7.17 15.79
N PRO A 651 -4.61 7.18 15.50
CA PRO A 651 -5.28 8.38 14.99
C PRO A 651 -5.14 9.58 15.94
N GLU A 652 -4.78 10.75 15.41
CA GLU A 652 -4.69 12.01 16.16
C GLU A 652 -5.50 13.09 15.46
N TYR A 653 -6.47 13.70 16.15
CA TYR A 653 -7.46 14.60 15.54
C TYR A 653 -7.34 16.05 16.00
N THR A 654 -6.34 16.33 16.82
CA THR A 654 -6.13 17.63 17.45
C THR A 654 -4.79 18.19 17.02
N ARG A 655 -4.74 19.51 16.81
CA ARG A 655 -3.51 20.24 16.53
C ARG A 655 -3.50 21.52 17.36
N HIS A 656 -2.41 21.77 18.06
CA HIS A 656 -2.20 23.04 18.76
C HIS A 656 -1.61 24.08 17.81
N ILE A 657 -2.18 25.28 17.83
CA ILE A 657 -1.72 26.45 17.07
C ILE A 657 -1.50 27.58 18.08
N ILE A 658 -0.25 28.01 18.25
CA ILE A 658 0.09 29.16 19.08
C ILE A 658 0.20 30.37 18.16
N VAL A 659 -0.60 31.40 18.41
CA VAL A 659 -0.49 32.69 17.71
C VAL A 659 0.04 33.73 18.67
N GLU A 660 1.25 34.23 18.40
CA GLU A 660 1.82 35.36 19.11
C GLU A 660 1.34 36.68 18.51
N PHE A 661 0.58 37.45 19.29
CA PHE A 661 0.27 38.84 18.96
C PHE A 661 1.39 39.77 19.47
N GLN A 662 1.93 40.61 18.58
CA GLN A 662 2.72 41.76 18.98
C GLN A 662 1.80 42.96 19.16
N CYS A 663 1.43 43.28 20.40
CA CYS A 663 0.69 44.50 20.70
C CYS A 663 1.68 45.68 20.79
N MET A 664 1.60 46.64 19.86
CA MET A 664 2.38 47.88 19.92
C MET A 664 1.57 48.98 20.63
N ALA A 665 1.55 48.97 21.97
CA ALA A 665 1.06 50.13 22.69
C ALA A 665 2.12 51.25 22.65
N CYS A 666 1.82 52.38 22.00
CA CYS A 666 2.63 53.60 22.12
C CYS A 666 2.12 54.41 23.31
N THR A 667 2.88 54.50 24.39
CA THR A 667 2.64 55.52 25.42
C THR A 667 3.18 56.87 24.95
N TYR A 668 2.29 57.86 24.88
CA TYR A 668 2.64 59.24 24.59
C TYR A 668 2.75 59.99 25.92
N GLU A 669 3.97 60.40 26.28
CA GLU A 669 4.14 61.36 27.37
C GLU A 669 4.27 62.77 26.80
N THR A 670 3.45 63.68 27.33
CA THR A 670 3.60 65.11 27.12
C THR A 670 4.62 65.63 28.12
N ASN A 671 5.77 66.07 27.62
CA ASN A 671 6.72 66.76 28.48
C ASN A 671 6.19 68.15 28.90
N TRP A 672 6.83 68.77 29.90
CA TRP A 672 6.44 70.07 30.48
C TRP A 672 6.25 71.20 29.44
N PHE A 673 6.80 71.06 28.22
CA PHE A 673 6.68 72.03 27.13
C PHE A 673 5.56 71.74 26.12
N GLY A 674 4.77 70.68 26.32
CA GLY A 674 3.62 70.33 25.47
C GLY A 674 3.98 69.61 24.17
N TRP A 675 5.21 69.10 24.03
CA TRP A 675 5.59 68.26 22.91
C TRP A 675 5.29 66.79 23.23
N ILE A 676 4.67 66.11 22.27
CA ILE A 676 4.44 64.67 22.33
C ILE A 676 5.76 63.98 21.97
N THR A 677 6.37 63.27 22.91
CA THR A 677 7.52 62.40 22.66
C THR A 677 7.14 60.95 22.90
N LYS A 678 7.50 60.08 21.95
CA LYS A 678 7.29 58.62 22.01
C LYS A 678 8.18 58.06 23.12
N SER A 679 7.61 57.59 24.22
CA SER A 679 8.35 57.02 25.36
C SER A 679 7.95 55.55 25.50
N GLY A 680 8.94 54.65 25.40
CA GLY A 680 8.82 53.20 25.65
C GLY A 680 7.97 52.44 24.62
N VAL A 681 8.48 51.32 24.11
CA VAL A 681 7.68 50.30 23.44
C VAL A 681 7.48 49.19 24.46
N VAL A 682 6.32 49.12 25.08
CA VAL A 682 5.95 47.93 25.88
C VAL A 682 5.26 46.97 24.91
N THR A 683 5.99 45.94 24.47
CA THR A 683 5.40 44.77 23.83
C THR A 683 4.84 43.85 24.92
N GLU A 684 3.54 43.92 25.17
CA GLU A 684 2.83 42.87 25.90
C GLU A 684 2.52 41.73 24.91
N TYR A 685 3.05 40.55 25.20
CA TYR A 685 2.76 39.31 24.49
C TYR A 685 1.64 38.59 25.23
N GLU A 686 0.42 38.60 24.71
CA GLU A 686 -0.61 37.65 25.13
C GLU A 686 -0.72 36.55 24.07
N PRO A 687 -0.15 35.36 24.30
CA PRO A 687 -0.31 34.23 23.39
C PRO A 687 -1.77 33.74 23.47
N TRP A 688 -2.41 33.57 22.31
CA TRP A 688 -3.67 32.84 22.23
C TRP A 688 -3.36 31.38 21.93
N ASP A 689 -3.80 30.49 22.82
CA ASP A 689 -3.85 29.06 22.53
C ASP A 689 -5.06 28.79 21.62
N MET A 690 -4.79 28.28 20.42
CA MET A 690 -5.81 27.75 19.53
C MET A 690 -5.65 26.24 19.36
N ILE A 691 -6.77 25.53 19.27
CA ILE A 691 -6.79 24.10 18.95
C ILE A 691 -7.64 23.90 17.70
N GLU A 692 -7.08 23.21 16.73
CA GLU A 692 -7.77 22.76 15.53
C GLU A 692 -8.18 21.28 15.72
N LEU A 693 -9.47 21.02 15.59
CA LEU A 693 -10.04 19.67 15.58
C LEU A 693 -10.36 19.28 14.14
N SER A 694 -10.07 18.04 13.75
CA SER A 694 -10.29 17.53 12.40
C SER A 694 -11.13 16.25 12.39
N SER A 695 -11.89 16.01 11.31
CA SER A 695 -12.60 14.74 11.09
C SER A 695 -11.67 13.60 10.64
N HIS A 696 -10.50 13.94 10.12
CA HIS A 696 -9.45 13.02 9.67
C HIS A 696 -8.26 13.08 10.62
N SER A 697 -7.54 11.96 10.76
CA SER A 697 -6.31 11.95 11.55
C SER A 697 -5.28 12.89 10.91
N ASN A 698 -4.76 13.83 11.70
CA ASN A 698 -3.68 14.75 11.35
C ASN A 698 -2.36 14.00 11.07
N ILE A 699 -2.17 12.84 11.71
CA ILE A 699 -1.07 11.92 11.40
C ILE A 699 -1.58 10.85 10.42
N PRO A 700 -0.88 10.59 9.30
CA PRO A 700 -1.20 9.46 8.44
C PRO A 700 -1.19 8.16 9.25
N LEU A 701 -2.27 7.39 9.21
CA LEU A 701 -2.45 6.20 10.05
C LEU A 701 -1.40 5.10 9.81
N GLY A 702 -0.65 5.20 8.70
CA GLY A 702 0.35 4.23 8.28
C GLY A 702 -0.28 2.89 7.90
N THR A 703 0.48 2.03 7.23
CA THR A 703 0.04 0.70 6.86
C THR A 703 1.05 -0.36 7.28
N THR A 704 0.60 -1.62 7.34
CA THR A 704 1.44 -2.81 7.43
C THR A 704 0.97 -3.89 6.46
N GLN A 705 1.79 -4.16 5.44
CA GLN A 705 1.41 -4.79 4.17
C GLN A 705 0.04 -4.23 3.69
N GLY A 706 -0.08 -2.90 3.57
CA GLY A 706 -1.34 -2.18 3.27
C GLY A 706 -2.49 -2.30 4.27
N GLY A 707 -2.34 -3.12 5.30
CA GLY A 707 -3.32 -3.28 6.37
C GLY A 707 -3.18 -2.24 7.45
N ILE A 708 -4.18 -2.17 8.32
CA ILE A 708 -4.13 -1.33 9.52
C ILE A 708 -3.29 -2.02 10.61
N ILE A 709 -3.36 -3.35 10.68
CA ILE A 709 -2.81 -4.15 11.78
C ILE A 709 -2.07 -5.35 11.20
N GLY A 710 -0.92 -5.61 11.78
CA GLY A 710 -0.09 -6.76 11.50
C GLY A 710 0.16 -7.55 12.78
N TYR A 711 0.06 -8.87 12.70
CA TYR A 711 0.20 -9.75 13.85
C TYR A 711 1.61 -10.32 13.95
N THR A 712 2.30 -9.97 15.04
CA THR A 712 3.67 -10.44 15.27
C THR A 712 3.71 -11.96 15.48
N GLU A 713 2.69 -12.52 16.12
CA GLU A 713 2.59 -13.96 16.43
C GLU A 713 1.17 -14.46 16.09
N VAL A 714 1.09 -15.56 15.34
CA VAL A 714 -0.18 -16.22 15.01
C VAL A 714 -0.03 -17.72 15.14
N SER A 715 -0.99 -18.38 15.80
CA SER A 715 -1.04 -19.84 15.92
C SER A 715 -2.20 -20.39 15.10
N GLU A 716 -1.91 -21.28 14.15
CA GLU A 716 -2.90 -22.06 13.38
C GLU A 716 -3.04 -23.45 14.01
N LYS A 717 -4.25 -23.86 14.38
CA LYS A 717 -4.55 -25.18 14.94
C LYS A 717 -5.47 -25.95 14.02
N ASN A 718 -5.19 -27.23 13.84
CA ASN A 718 -6.01 -28.16 13.06
C ASN A 718 -5.96 -29.57 13.70
N PHE A 719 -6.55 -30.57 13.05
CA PHE A 719 -6.58 -31.94 13.56
C PHE A 719 -5.19 -32.63 13.64
N GLU A 720 -4.18 -32.10 12.93
CA GLU A 720 -2.81 -32.62 12.92
C GLU A 720 -1.94 -32.04 14.05
N GLY A 721 -2.28 -30.84 14.54
CA GLY A 721 -1.57 -30.15 15.61
C GLY A 721 -1.67 -28.63 15.53
N GLU A 722 -0.64 -27.95 16.02
CA GLU A 722 -0.54 -26.49 16.08
C GLU A 722 0.70 -26.02 15.31
N THR A 723 0.58 -24.97 14.49
CA THR A 723 1.72 -24.28 13.89
C THR A 723 1.71 -22.83 14.33
N ARG A 724 2.80 -22.39 14.98
CA ARG A 724 3.01 -21.00 15.39
C ARG A 724 3.92 -20.28 14.42
N TYR A 725 3.53 -19.08 14.04
CA TYR A 725 4.25 -18.21 13.12
C TYR A 725 4.62 -16.93 13.84
N ARG A 726 5.85 -16.45 13.63
CA ARG A 726 6.29 -15.11 14.02
C ARG A 726 6.67 -14.31 12.78
N TYR A 727 6.13 -13.12 12.64
CA TYR A 727 6.34 -12.23 11.49
C TYR A 727 7.09 -10.96 11.89
N SER A 728 7.76 -10.32 10.93
CA SER A 728 8.35 -9.00 11.11
C SER A 728 7.26 -7.93 11.21
N THR A 729 7.45 -6.96 12.12
CA THR A 729 6.52 -5.83 12.32
C THR A 729 7.28 -4.51 12.41
N LYS A 730 6.58 -3.42 12.77
CA LYS A 730 7.22 -2.14 13.14
C LYS A 730 8.27 -2.27 14.25
N HIS A 731 8.16 -3.26 15.13
CA HIS A 731 9.19 -3.50 16.16
C HIS A 731 10.52 -4.01 15.59
N ASP A 732 10.49 -4.69 14.43
CA ASP A 732 11.69 -5.21 13.77
C ASP A 732 12.22 -4.22 12.70
N PHE A 733 11.30 -3.51 12.04
CA PHE A 733 11.56 -2.49 11.02
C PHE A 733 10.75 -1.23 11.34
N ASP A 734 11.31 -0.39 12.20
CA ASP A 734 10.68 0.85 12.65
C ASP A 734 10.54 1.85 11.50
N ASP A 735 9.53 2.70 11.57
CA ASP A 735 9.47 3.85 10.67
C ASP A 735 10.61 4.78 11.08
N THR A 736 11.51 5.15 10.16
CA THR A 736 12.62 6.02 10.53
C THR A 736 12.12 7.45 10.74
N ASP A 737 12.37 8.02 11.92
CA ASP A 737 12.17 9.45 12.23
C ASP A 737 13.20 10.34 11.50
N ASN A 738 13.20 10.33 10.17
CA ASN A 738 14.11 11.14 9.33
C ASN A 738 13.36 12.34 8.77
N PHE A 739 12.99 13.29 9.64
CA PHE A 739 12.29 14.52 9.28
C PHE A 739 13.06 15.75 9.72
N TYR A 740 13.12 16.78 8.88
CA TYR A 740 13.77 18.06 9.21
C TYR A 740 12.75 19.20 9.05
N PHE A 741 12.47 19.92 10.14
CA PHE A 741 11.60 21.11 10.14
C PHE A 741 12.38 22.37 9.82
N PHE A 742 11.78 23.31 9.08
CA PHE A 742 12.35 24.64 8.88
C PHE A 742 11.29 25.74 8.95
N GLN A 743 11.70 26.94 9.36
CA GLN A 743 10.91 28.17 9.36
C GLN A 743 11.75 29.33 8.80
N GLU A 744 11.15 30.21 8.00
CA GLU A 744 11.84 31.35 7.36
C GLU A 744 12.30 32.47 8.32
N LEU A 745 11.91 32.46 9.60
CA LEU A 745 12.21 33.55 10.55
C LEU A 745 12.92 33.05 11.82
N THR A 746 14.13 33.56 12.04
CA THR A 746 15.03 33.29 13.18
C THR A 746 14.55 33.80 14.54
N PHE A 747 13.31 34.30 14.66
CA PHE A 747 12.83 35.06 15.83
C PHE A 747 11.74 34.40 16.69
N LEU A 748 11.31 33.17 16.37
CA LEU A 748 10.30 32.44 17.14
C LEU A 748 10.86 31.09 17.61
N TYR A 749 11.72 31.12 18.62
CA TYR A 749 12.41 29.92 19.13
C TYR A 749 11.58 29.10 20.15
N ASN A 750 10.29 29.36 20.35
CA ASN A 750 9.50 28.67 21.39
C ASN A 750 8.18 28.08 20.87
N ILE A 751 8.25 27.19 19.87
CA ILE A 751 7.29 26.10 19.78
C ILE A 751 7.92 24.94 20.56
N TYR A 752 7.24 24.44 21.59
CA TYR A 752 7.77 23.49 22.58
C TYR A 752 8.60 22.34 21.97
N PRO A 753 9.72 21.95 22.60
CA PRO A 753 10.65 20.93 22.12
C PRO A 753 10.19 19.48 22.35
N ASP A 754 8.88 19.19 22.42
CA ASP A 754 8.41 17.80 22.30
C ASP A 754 8.39 17.44 20.80
N GLU A 755 9.59 17.14 20.30
CA GLU A 755 10.06 17.00 18.91
C GLU A 755 9.31 16.00 18.00
N LYS A 756 8.17 15.42 18.41
CA LYS A 756 7.51 14.39 17.59
C LYS A 756 6.44 14.89 16.62
N PHE A 757 5.89 16.09 16.79
CA PHE A 757 4.62 16.45 16.14
C PHE A 757 4.50 17.94 15.78
N ALA A 758 5.46 18.50 15.02
CA ALA A 758 5.30 19.83 14.43
C ALA A 758 4.56 19.75 13.08
N TYR A 759 3.61 20.66 12.86
CA TYR A 759 2.87 20.79 11.60
C TYR A 759 3.74 21.47 10.53
N PRO A 760 3.67 21.06 9.24
CA PRO A 760 2.84 20.01 8.68
C PRO A 760 3.34 18.62 9.07
N TYR A 761 2.42 17.72 9.45
CA TYR A 761 2.75 16.34 9.81
C TYR A 761 3.26 15.60 8.56
N PRO A 762 4.53 15.18 8.51
CA PRO A 762 5.03 14.38 7.41
C PRO A 762 4.51 12.94 7.53
N PRO A 763 4.33 12.21 6.41
CA PRO A 763 4.09 10.78 6.49
C PRO A 763 5.34 10.06 7.06
N PRO A 764 5.17 9.05 7.93
CA PRO A 764 6.30 8.29 8.47
C PRO A 764 7.14 7.67 7.34
N GLY A 765 8.45 7.49 7.56
CA GLY A 765 9.34 6.75 6.67
C GLY A 765 8.88 5.29 6.57
N ASN A 766 7.98 5.00 5.63
CA ASN A 766 7.17 3.79 5.67
C ASN A 766 7.95 2.56 5.16
N MET A 767 8.38 1.69 6.07
CA MET A 767 9.03 0.41 5.75
C MET A 767 8.03 -0.74 5.52
N ASP A 768 6.87 -0.44 4.95
CA ASP A 768 5.74 -1.37 4.81
C ASP A 768 6.16 -2.71 4.18
N TRP A 769 6.98 -2.61 3.14
CA TRP A 769 7.51 -3.69 2.32
C TRP A 769 8.43 -4.65 3.09
N ALA A 770 9.02 -4.23 4.22
CA ALA A 770 9.88 -5.05 5.08
C ALA A 770 9.10 -5.80 6.17
N ARG A 771 7.83 -5.44 6.40
CA ARG A 771 6.95 -6.05 7.42
C ARG A 771 6.24 -7.30 6.88
N GLY A 772 5.69 -8.13 7.75
CA GLY A 772 4.98 -9.36 7.40
C GLY A 772 5.85 -10.52 6.90
N LYS A 773 7.19 -10.43 6.98
CA LYS A 773 8.08 -11.53 6.60
C LYS A 773 8.16 -12.59 7.69
N LEU A 774 8.12 -13.87 7.33
CA LEU A 774 8.13 -14.98 8.29
C LEU A 774 9.50 -15.11 8.96
N LEU A 775 9.63 -14.70 10.22
CA LEU A 775 10.86 -14.79 11.02
C LEU A 775 11.04 -16.15 11.70
N GLU A 776 9.96 -16.76 12.18
CA GLU A 776 10.00 -18.06 12.85
C GLU A 776 8.72 -18.87 12.58
N LYS A 777 8.85 -20.19 12.39
CA LYS A 777 7.73 -21.14 12.31
C LYS A 777 8.01 -22.31 13.23
N ILE A 778 7.08 -22.66 14.11
CA ILE A 778 7.19 -23.82 15.01
C ILE A 778 5.97 -24.71 14.81
N MET A 779 6.18 -25.97 14.42
CA MET A 779 5.11 -26.96 14.28
C MET A 779 5.12 -27.92 15.47
N TYR A 780 3.95 -28.15 16.02
CA TYR A 780 3.64 -29.10 17.07
C TYR A 780 2.68 -30.17 16.51
N ASN A 781 2.85 -31.42 16.93
CA ASN A 781 1.87 -32.47 16.61
C ASN A 781 0.65 -32.38 17.56
N LYS A 782 -0.36 -33.21 17.29
CA LYS A 782 -1.57 -33.35 18.12
C LYS A 782 -1.31 -33.63 19.62
N ASP A 783 -0.15 -34.19 19.97
CA ASP A 783 0.22 -34.50 21.35
C ASP A 783 0.94 -33.31 22.04
N GLY A 784 1.10 -32.18 21.34
CA GLY A 784 1.75 -30.98 21.83
C GLY A 784 3.29 -31.00 21.75
N ASN A 785 3.89 -32.03 21.15
CA ASN A 785 5.34 -32.12 21.00
C ASN A 785 5.79 -31.34 19.76
N ARG A 786 6.91 -30.59 19.86
CA ARG A 786 7.51 -29.95 18.68
C ARG A 786 7.98 -31.00 17.68
N VAL A 787 7.75 -30.71 16.41
CA VAL A 787 8.15 -31.54 15.26
C VAL A 787 9.17 -30.80 14.40
N LEU A 788 8.97 -29.49 14.22
CA LEU A 788 9.81 -28.66 13.36
C LEU A 788 9.89 -27.24 13.91
N LYS A 789 11.08 -26.65 13.83
CA LYS A 789 11.29 -25.22 14.04
C LYS A 789 12.08 -24.65 12.87
N GLU A 790 11.58 -23.62 12.23
CA GLU A 790 12.25 -22.87 11.18
C GLU A 790 12.51 -21.44 11.67
N LYS A 791 13.71 -20.92 11.45
CA LYS A 791 14.07 -19.53 11.69
C LYS A 791 14.63 -18.92 10.42
N ASN A 792 14.13 -17.76 10.03
CA ASN A 792 14.57 -17.02 8.85
C ASN A 792 15.20 -15.70 9.25
N ILE A 793 16.29 -15.35 8.57
CA ILE A 793 17.00 -14.08 8.73
C ILE A 793 16.96 -13.37 7.38
N TYR A 794 16.57 -12.10 7.39
CA TYR A 794 16.49 -11.26 6.20
C TYR A 794 17.56 -10.17 6.23
N LYS A 795 18.07 -9.82 5.04
CA LYS A 795 18.90 -8.64 4.81
C LYS A 795 18.08 -7.57 4.11
N VAL A 796 18.16 -6.35 4.61
CA VAL A 796 17.43 -5.19 4.09
C VAL A 796 18.43 -4.18 3.54
N SER A 797 18.12 -3.62 2.38
CA SER A 797 18.90 -2.54 1.75
C SER A 797 17.94 -1.44 1.34
N VAL A 798 18.15 -0.24 1.87
CA VAL A 798 17.22 0.89 1.76
C VAL A 798 17.79 1.95 0.82
N SER A 799 16.91 2.58 0.05
CA SER A 799 17.14 3.84 -0.68
C SER A 799 16.08 4.85 -0.27
N ASP A 800 16.48 6.12 -0.16
CA ASP A 800 15.63 7.24 0.21
C ASP A 800 15.46 8.24 -0.94
N ASN A 801 14.29 8.89 -0.97
CA ASN A 801 14.02 10.01 -1.86
C ASN A 801 13.51 11.18 -1.02
N LEU A 802 14.28 12.28 -1.00
CA LEU A 802 13.93 13.49 -0.24
C LEU A 802 12.75 14.22 -0.89
N VAL A 803 11.78 14.58 -0.07
CA VAL A 803 10.49 15.20 -0.42
C VAL A 803 10.26 16.38 0.51
N ILE A 804 9.52 17.39 0.04
CA ILE A 804 9.18 18.57 0.83
C ILE A 804 7.67 18.77 0.87
N LYS A 805 7.12 18.97 2.07
CA LYS A 805 5.73 19.38 2.28
C LYS A 805 5.70 20.76 2.90
N VAL A 806 4.97 21.69 2.31
CA VAL A 806 4.92 23.10 2.71
C VAL A 806 3.47 23.53 2.88
N VAL A 807 3.19 24.20 4.00
CA VAL A 807 1.86 24.70 4.35
C VAL A 807 1.95 26.17 4.75
N PRO A 808 0.94 26.99 4.40
CA PRO A 808 0.87 28.36 4.87
C PRO A 808 0.54 28.41 6.37
N MET A 809 1.24 29.24 7.14
CA MET A 809 0.80 29.66 8.47
C MET A 809 0.44 31.15 8.46
N GLU A 810 -0.68 31.47 9.10
CA GLU A 810 -1.19 32.83 9.23
C GLU A 810 -0.59 33.51 10.46
N ARG A 811 -0.11 34.74 10.28
CA ARG A 811 0.20 35.68 11.36
C ARG A 811 -0.70 36.90 11.20
N GLU A 812 -1.53 37.19 12.19
CA GLU A 812 -2.18 38.50 12.27
C GLU A 812 -1.23 39.49 12.96
N SER A 813 -0.88 40.57 12.26
CA SER A 813 -0.18 41.71 12.83
C SER A 813 -0.93 42.98 12.47
N HIS A 814 -1.23 43.86 13.44
CA HIS A 814 -1.95 45.14 13.31
C HIS A 814 -2.37 45.52 11.86
N ASP A 815 -3.64 45.26 11.52
CA ASP A 815 -4.32 45.54 10.23
C ASP A 815 -3.78 44.81 8.97
N LEU A 816 -2.80 43.90 9.08
CA LEU A 816 -2.22 43.12 7.97
C LEU A 816 -2.15 41.62 8.29
N LEU A 817 -2.72 40.80 7.41
CA LEU A 817 -2.49 39.36 7.39
C LEU A 817 -1.13 39.08 6.71
N GLU A 818 -0.16 38.54 7.45
CA GLU A 818 1.11 38.07 6.90
C GLU A 818 1.16 36.54 6.89
N TYR A 819 1.60 35.94 5.78
CA TYR A 819 1.74 34.48 5.64
C TYR A 819 3.22 34.09 5.62
N PHE A 820 3.65 33.23 6.54
CA PHE A 820 5.01 32.67 6.56
C PHE A 820 5.02 31.19 6.15
N ASN A 821 6.17 30.74 5.62
CA ASN A 821 6.36 29.37 5.14
C ASN A 821 6.73 28.45 6.31
N VAL A 822 5.95 27.40 6.53
CA VAL A 822 6.33 26.28 7.40
C VAL A 822 6.37 25.02 6.55
N GLY A 823 7.50 24.33 6.60
CA GLY A 823 7.72 23.13 5.80
C GLY A 823 8.44 22.05 6.57
N VAL A 824 8.24 20.83 6.10
CA VAL A 824 8.93 19.64 6.59
C VAL A 824 9.56 18.91 5.41
N PHE A 825 10.80 18.49 5.59
CA PHE A 825 11.46 17.54 4.71
C PHE A 825 11.25 16.12 5.22
N TYR A 826 10.99 15.21 4.29
CA TYR A 826 10.88 13.80 4.60
C TYR A 826 11.40 12.89 3.50
N ASN A 827 11.68 11.64 3.85
CA ASN A 827 12.15 10.64 2.89
C ASN A 827 11.06 9.62 2.55
N ASN A 828 10.74 9.48 1.26
CA ASN A 828 10.09 8.29 0.76
C ASN A 828 11.10 7.14 0.74
N ILE A 829 10.75 6.02 1.36
CA ILE A 829 11.66 4.89 1.58
C ILE A 829 11.31 3.73 0.65
N SER A 830 12.29 3.29 -0.13
CA SER A 830 12.22 2.09 -0.96
C SER A 830 13.31 1.10 -0.56
N GLY A 831 13.16 -0.17 -0.91
CA GLY A 831 14.28 -1.10 -0.68
C GLY A 831 14.07 -2.55 -1.07
N TRP A 832 15.18 -3.28 -0.96
CA TRP A 832 15.27 -4.71 -1.19
C TRP A 832 15.21 -5.47 0.13
N ILE A 833 14.45 -6.57 0.16
CA ILE A 833 14.46 -7.53 1.27
C ILE A 833 14.79 -8.93 0.74
N ARG A 834 15.89 -9.50 1.24
CA ARG A 834 16.44 -10.77 0.77
C ARG A 834 16.51 -11.77 1.91
N LEU A 835 16.03 -12.99 1.69
CA LEU A 835 16.20 -14.08 2.67
C LEU A 835 17.69 -14.45 2.70
N ASP A 836 18.37 -14.28 3.82
CA ASP A 836 19.80 -14.55 3.94
C ASP A 836 20.08 -15.97 4.45
N THR A 837 19.35 -16.38 5.49
CA THR A 837 19.59 -17.66 6.16
C THR A 837 18.27 -18.26 6.62
N THR A 838 18.10 -19.58 6.44
CA THR A 838 17.05 -20.39 7.07
C THR A 838 17.69 -21.48 7.91
N VAL A 839 17.29 -21.62 9.17
CA VAL A 839 17.69 -22.72 10.04
C VAL A 839 16.45 -23.55 10.39
N THR A 840 16.42 -24.81 9.96
CA THR A 840 15.34 -25.76 10.25
C THR A 840 15.84 -26.83 11.21
N THR A 841 15.25 -26.91 12.41
CA THR A 841 15.51 -27.96 13.39
C THR A 841 14.32 -28.92 13.42
N HIS A 842 14.56 -30.20 13.11
CA HIS A 842 13.61 -31.29 13.28
C HIS A 842 13.72 -31.86 14.69
N TYR A 843 12.59 -32.09 15.35
CA TYR A 843 12.53 -32.59 16.71
C TYR A 843 12.05 -34.04 16.74
N VAL A 844 12.62 -34.83 17.64
CA VAL A 844 12.17 -36.19 17.97
C VAL A 844 11.86 -36.22 19.45
N ASN A 845 10.59 -36.42 19.82
CA ASN A 845 10.10 -36.36 21.21
C ASN A 845 10.55 -35.07 21.93
N ASP A 846 10.30 -33.91 21.29
CA ASP A 846 10.64 -32.58 21.82
C ASP A 846 12.13 -32.28 22.05
N SER A 847 13.01 -33.23 21.69
CA SER A 847 14.46 -33.05 21.70
C SER A 847 14.94 -32.66 20.30
N PRO A 848 15.85 -31.66 20.17
CA PRO A 848 16.38 -31.26 18.88
C PRO A 848 17.13 -32.45 18.27
N GLY A 849 16.67 -32.89 17.10
CA GLY A 849 17.26 -33.98 16.33
C GLY A 849 18.24 -33.43 15.29
N VAL A 850 17.76 -33.23 14.06
CA VAL A 850 18.58 -32.77 12.92
C VAL A 850 18.37 -31.29 12.68
N GLU A 851 19.45 -30.53 12.59
CA GLU A 851 19.43 -29.13 12.17
C GLU A 851 19.97 -29.00 10.75
N ILE A 852 19.21 -28.31 9.89
CA ILE A 852 19.55 -28.01 8.51
C ILE A 852 19.65 -26.49 8.39
N LYS A 853 20.85 -25.99 8.09
CA LYS A 853 21.08 -24.57 7.82
C LYS A 853 21.21 -24.36 6.32
N LYS A 854 20.36 -23.50 5.77
CA LYS A 854 20.42 -22.99 4.40
C LYS A 854 20.91 -21.55 4.40
N ILE A 855 21.84 -21.22 3.51
CA ILE A 855 22.39 -19.88 3.30
C ILE A 855 22.12 -19.50 1.85
N PHE A 856 21.54 -18.33 1.65
CA PHE A 856 21.11 -17.80 0.36
C PHE A 856 22.00 -16.59 0.00
N LYS A 857 22.47 -16.52 -1.24
CA LYS A 857 23.22 -15.36 -1.74
C LYS A 857 22.69 -14.88 -3.08
N TYR A 858 22.69 -13.57 -3.23
CA TYR A 858 22.26 -12.83 -4.41
C TYR A 858 23.49 -12.01 -4.83
N ASN A 859 24.11 -12.30 -5.97
CA ASN A 859 25.30 -11.57 -6.41
C ASN A 859 24.89 -10.23 -7.03
N GLY A 860 24.71 -9.20 -6.20
CA GLY A 860 24.34 -7.87 -6.69
C GLY A 860 23.48 -7.11 -5.67
N SER A 861 23.56 -5.78 -5.68
CA SER A 861 22.74 -4.91 -4.83
C SER A 861 21.32 -4.72 -5.35
N ASP A 862 21.06 -5.04 -6.63
CA ASP A 862 19.93 -4.48 -7.38
C ASP A 862 19.00 -5.52 -8.04
N HIS A 863 18.99 -6.76 -7.56
CA HIS A 863 18.01 -7.77 -7.97
C HIS A 863 17.71 -8.83 -6.89
N LEU A 864 16.72 -9.71 -7.15
CA LEU A 864 16.27 -10.81 -6.28
C LEU A 864 16.65 -12.21 -6.81
N GLN A 865 17.35 -12.32 -7.93
CA GLN A 865 17.84 -13.63 -8.42
C GLN A 865 18.82 -14.30 -7.44
N LEU A 866 18.46 -15.51 -6.98
CA LEU A 866 19.28 -16.33 -6.09
C LEU A 866 20.44 -16.95 -6.87
N THR A 867 21.67 -16.58 -6.53
CA THR A 867 22.90 -17.05 -7.21
C THR A 867 23.58 -18.22 -6.51
N GLU A 868 23.34 -18.39 -5.21
CA GLU A 868 23.89 -19.52 -4.45
C GLU A 868 22.96 -19.92 -3.31
N LEU A 869 22.72 -21.23 -3.19
CA LEU A 869 22.08 -21.89 -2.05
C LEU A 869 23.07 -22.90 -1.46
N SER A 870 23.53 -22.67 -0.24
CA SER A 870 24.37 -23.62 0.50
C SER A 870 23.57 -24.25 1.63
N GLU A 871 23.57 -25.57 1.75
CA GLU A 871 22.91 -26.32 2.82
C GLU A 871 23.85 -27.39 3.41
N ASN A 872 23.80 -27.58 4.74
CA ASN A 872 24.46 -28.72 5.38
C ASN A 872 23.50 -29.92 5.41
N SER A 873 23.93 -31.07 4.90
CA SER A 873 23.14 -32.31 4.97
C SER A 873 23.24 -32.97 6.35
N SER A 874 22.30 -33.88 6.64
CA SER A 874 22.24 -34.62 7.91
C SER A 874 23.45 -35.53 8.18
N ASP A 875 24.26 -35.82 7.15
CA ASP A 875 25.53 -36.56 7.24
C ASP A 875 26.77 -35.66 7.33
N GLY A 876 26.60 -34.34 7.49
CA GLY A 876 27.68 -33.37 7.70
C GLY A 876 28.37 -32.86 6.44
N LYS A 877 27.87 -33.22 5.24
CA LYS A 877 28.40 -32.71 3.97
C LYS A 877 27.81 -31.35 3.63
N THR A 878 28.55 -30.57 2.86
CA THR A 878 28.07 -29.29 2.33
C THR A 878 27.53 -29.50 0.93
N LEU A 879 26.22 -29.33 0.77
CA LEU A 879 25.55 -29.28 -0.52
C LEU A 879 25.45 -27.82 -0.96
N LYS A 880 25.98 -27.48 -2.13
CA LYS A 880 25.90 -26.12 -2.65
C LYS A 880 25.35 -26.13 -4.07
N THR A 881 24.27 -25.37 -4.28
CA THR A 881 23.67 -25.14 -5.60
C THR A 881 23.98 -23.72 -6.03
N THR A 882 24.59 -23.53 -7.20
CA THR A 882 24.88 -22.22 -7.78
C THR A 882 24.10 -22.02 -9.07
N PHE A 883 23.61 -20.79 -9.26
CA PHE A 883 22.89 -20.34 -10.44
C PHE A 883 23.70 -19.22 -11.09
N ALA A 884 23.80 -19.25 -12.42
CA ALA A 884 24.33 -18.12 -13.19
C ALA A 884 23.25 -17.65 -14.18
N PHE A 885 22.94 -16.37 -14.11
CA PHE A 885 21.97 -15.66 -14.95
C PHE A 885 22.69 -14.90 -16.07
N PRO A 886 21.99 -14.35 -17.07
CA PRO A 886 22.62 -13.65 -18.20
C PRO A 886 23.55 -12.51 -17.75
N GLY A 887 23.17 -11.77 -16.71
CA GLY A 887 23.98 -10.67 -16.15
C GLY A 887 25.29 -11.13 -15.47
N ASP A 888 25.39 -12.38 -15.01
CA ASP A 888 26.57 -12.90 -14.30
C ASP A 888 27.72 -13.29 -15.24
N ILE A 889 27.45 -13.40 -16.54
CA ILE A 889 28.39 -13.98 -17.51
C ILE A 889 29.26 -12.87 -18.13
N SER A 890 30.41 -12.61 -17.51
CA SER A 890 31.39 -11.61 -17.97
C SER A 890 32.26 -12.05 -19.15
N THR A 891 32.43 -13.36 -19.36
CA THR A 891 33.18 -13.95 -20.48
C THR A 891 32.46 -15.18 -21.02
N PRO A 892 31.49 -15.02 -21.93
CA PRO A 892 30.88 -16.17 -22.57
C PRO A 892 31.95 -16.96 -23.32
N SER A 893 32.04 -18.25 -23.02
CA SER A 893 32.82 -19.15 -23.85
C SER A 893 31.97 -19.51 -25.08
N SER A 894 32.57 -19.47 -26.27
CA SER A 894 31.91 -19.89 -27.51
C SER A 894 31.47 -21.36 -27.50
N VAL A 895 31.90 -22.14 -26.50
CA VAL A 895 31.49 -23.53 -26.27
C VAL A 895 30.12 -23.60 -25.57
N PHE A 896 29.70 -22.55 -24.86
CA PHE A 896 28.47 -22.55 -24.07
C PHE A 896 27.38 -21.64 -24.64
N MET A 897 27.72 -20.42 -25.07
CA MET A 897 26.77 -19.47 -25.65
C MET A 897 27.51 -18.30 -26.32
N THR A 898 26.90 -17.67 -27.33
CA THR A 898 27.46 -16.46 -27.94
C THR A 898 27.18 -15.23 -27.08
N GLN A 899 28.08 -14.25 -27.06
CA GLN A 899 27.82 -12.94 -26.43
C GLN A 899 26.53 -12.31 -26.96
N ARG A 900 26.28 -12.43 -28.27
CA ARG A 900 25.07 -11.92 -28.92
C ARG A 900 23.77 -12.48 -28.34
N ALA A 901 23.76 -13.74 -27.90
CA ALA A 901 22.58 -14.33 -27.25
C ALA A 901 22.38 -13.79 -25.83
N ILE A 902 23.46 -13.56 -25.07
CA ILE A 902 23.39 -12.89 -23.75
C ILE A 902 22.87 -11.47 -23.90
N ASP A 903 23.45 -10.70 -24.84
CA ASP A 903 23.04 -9.33 -25.10
C ASP A 903 21.55 -9.27 -25.48
N SER A 904 21.08 -10.25 -26.27
CA SER A 904 19.66 -10.38 -26.59
C SER A 904 18.81 -10.68 -25.37
N MET A 905 19.17 -11.69 -24.56
CA MET A 905 18.45 -11.98 -23.31
C MET A 905 18.35 -10.74 -22.41
N LEU A 906 19.45 -10.00 -22.25
CA LEU A 906 19.48 -8.76 -21.46
C LEU A 906 18.62 -7.65 -22.09
N SER A 907 18.67 -7.46 -23.42
CA SER A 907 17.85 -6.45 -24.10
C SER A 907 16.35 -6.75 -23.99
N TRP A 908 15.99 -8.03 -23.95
CA TRP A 908 14.62 -8.52 -23.77
C TRP A 908 14.27 -8.74 -22.28
N TYR A 909 15.14 -8.32 -21.37
CA TYR A 909 14.95 -8.40 -19.92
C TYR A 909 14.67 -9.82 -19.40
N MET A 910 15.19 -10.85 -20.07
CA MET A 910 15.12 -12.26 -19.69
C MET A 910 16.13 -12.59 -18.57
N ILE A 911 16.19 -11.76 -17.53
CA ILE A 911 17.19 -11.82 -16.45
C ILE A 911 16.93 -12.95 -15.45
N GLY A 912 15.69 -13.44 -15.36
CA GLY A 912 15.27 -14.51 -14.45
C GLY A 912 15.58 -15.93 -14.96
N MET A 913 16.15 -16.07 -16.16
CA MET A 913 16.40 -17.37 -16.81
C MET A 913 17.80 -17.91 -16.47
N PRO A 914 17.95 -18.92 -15.59
CA PRO A 914 19.27 -19.45 -15.24
C PRO A 914 19.91 -20.18 -16.43
N ILE A 915 21.08 -19.72 -16.84
CA ILE A 915 21.89 -20.31 -17.92
C ILE A 915 22.68 -21.51 -17.40
N LYS A 916 23.12 -21.46 -16.14
CA LYS A 916 23.89 -22.55 -15.53
C LYS A 916 23.35 -22.84 -14.13
N ILE A 917 23.15 -24.13 -13.85
CA ILE A 917 22.80 -24.63 -12.52
C ILE A 917 23.82 -25.71 -12.17
N GLU A 918 24.56 -25.55 -11.07
CA GLU A 918 25.53 -26.53 -10.58
C GLU A 918 25.21 -26.93 -9.15
N LYS A 919 25.16 -28.23 -8.88
CA LYS A 919 25.08 -28.79 -7.53
C LYS A 919 26.40 -29.47 -7.20
N THR A 920 27.06 -28.98 -6.17
CA THR A 920 28.30 -29.52 -5.62
C THR A 920 28.06 -30.20 -4.27
N VAL A 921 28.85 -31.24 -3.99
CA VAL A 921 28.94 -31.93 -2.70
C VAL A 921 30.39 -31.82 -2.25
N ASP A 922 30.63 -31.16 -1.11
CA ASP A 922 31.98 -30.90 -0.58
C ASP A 922 32.93 -30.27 -1.61
N GLY A 923 32.39 -29.35 -2.42
CA GLY A 923 33.12 -28.63 -3.48
C GLY A 923 33.29 -29.39 -4.79
N THR A 924 32.89 -30.66 -4.88
CA THR A 924 32.93 -31.44 -6.12
C THR A 924 31.58 -31.39 -6.83
N ILE A 925 31.55 -31.09 -8.14
CA ILE A 925 30.31 -31.08 -8.91
C ILE A 925 29.71 -32.49 -8.96
N ALA A 926 28.52 -32.65 -8.41
CA ALA A 926 27.77 -33.91 -8.47
C ALA A 926 26.74 -33.89 -9.60
N LYS A 927 26.15 -32.71 -9.87
CA LYS A 927 25.22 -32.49 -10.98
C LYS A 927 25.44 -31.08 -11.52
N GLY A 928 25.22 -30.91 -12.82
CA GLY A 928 25.24 -29.60 -13.45
C GLY A 928 24.39 -29.62 -14.69
N GLN A 929 23.79 -28.48 -15.00
CA GLN A 929 23.06 -28.22 -16.23
C GLN A 929 23.52 -26.88 -16.80
N ILE A 930 23.71 -26.83 -18.11
CA ILE A 930 23.88 -25.58 -18.87
C ILE A 930 22.75 -25.54 -19.90
N THR A 931 22.07 -24.40 -19.98
CA THR A 931 21.08 -24.10 -21.01
C THR A 931 21.67 -23.01 -21.90
N SER A 932 22.04 -23.38 -23.12
CA SER A 932 22.51 -22.46 -24.15
C SER A 932 21.33 -21.84 -24.86
N TYR A 933 21.42 -20.53 -25.12
CA TYR A 933 20.41 -19.81 -25.89
C TYR A 933 20.98 -19.34 -27.23
N THR A 934 20.13 -19.30 -28.25
CA THR A 934 20.44 -18.67 -29.54
C THR A 934 19.31 -17.75 -29.96
N LEU A 935 19.65 -16.76 -30.78
CA LEU A 935 18.66 -15.88 -31.38
C LEU A 935 17.64 -16.68 -32.19
N GLY A 936 16.37 -16.27 -32.11
CA GLY A 936 15.36 -16.74 -33.05
C GLY A 936 15.64 -16.27 -34.49
N ASN A 937 14.94 -16.88 -35.45
CA ASN A 937 14.96 -16.44 -36.85
C ASN A 937 14.42 -15.00 -36.93
N GLY A 938 15.31 -14.01 -37.17
CA GLY A 938 14.94 -12.61 -37.36
C GLY A 938 15.34 -11.61 -36.26
N GLU A 939 16.33 -11.93 -35.40
CA GLU A 939 16.82 -11.03 -34.33
C GLU A 939 15.84 -10.78 -33.16
N THR A 940 14.91 -11.71 -32.91
CA THR A 940 14.01 -11.71 -31.74
C THR A 940 14.63 -12.44 -30.53
N ALA A 941 13.92 -12.41 -29.38
CA ALA A 941 14.38 -12.95 -28.09
C ALA A 941 14.98 -14.36 -28.17
N ALA A 942 15.93 -14.66 -27.28
CA ALA A 942 16.73 -15.88 -27.36
C ALA A 942 15.97 -17.12 -26.86
N TYR A 943 16.13 -18.25 -27.56
CA TYR A 943 15.51 -19.55 -27.24
C TYR A 943 16.52 -20.55 -26.72
N PRO A 944 16.15 -21.44 -25.79
CA PRO A 944 17.06 -22.45 -25.27
C PRO A 944 17.28 -23.55 -26.31
N THR A 945 18.45 -23.60 -26.95
CA THR A 945 18.72 -24.52 -28.08
C THR A 945 19.63 -25.69 -27.76
N LEU A 946 20.37 -25.64 -26.66
CA LEU A 946 21.16 -26.78 -26.21
C LEU A 946 21.10 -26.88 -24.70
N VAL A 947 20.70 -28.04 -24.19
CA VAL A 947 20.84 -28.37 -22.78
C VAL A 947 21.99 -29.36 -22.64
N SER A 948 22.97 -29.03 -21.82
CA SER A 948 24.10 -29.90 -21.47
C SER A 948 24.00 -30.33 -20.02
N ARG A 949 24.46 -31.56 -19.71
CA ARG A 949 24.53 -32.07 -18.34
C ARG A 949 25.97 -32.37 -17.95
N PHE A 950 26.28 -32.23 -16.67
CA PHE A 950 27.57 -32.64 -16.13
C PHE A 950 27.63 -34.15 -15.93
N GLU A 951 28.57 -34.82 -16.59
CA GLU A 951 28.83 -36.25 -16.51
C GLU A 951 30.30 -36.55 -16.82
N GLY A 952 30.94 -37.46 -16.08
CA GLY A 952 32.32 -37.86 -16.38
C GLY A 952 33.37 -36.74 -16.30
N ASN A 953 33.19 -35.77 -15.39
CA ASN A 953 34.02 -34.56 -15.24
C ASN A 953 33.96 -33.53 -16.37
N SER A 954 33.00 -33.64 -17.29
CA SER A 954 32.75 -32.64 -18.33
C SER A 954 31.27 -32.36 -18.51
N TYR A 955 30.95 -31.27 -19.20
CA TYR A 955 29.60 -31.06 -19.71
C TYR A 955 29.49 -31.78 -21.05
N ILE A 956 28.48 -32.63 -21.16
CA ILE A 956 28.11 -33.27 -22.42
C ILE A 956 26.74 -32.75 -22.86
N SER A 957 26.56 -32.57 -24.16
CA SER A 957 25.25 -32.26 -24.73
C SER A 957 24.26 -33.33 -24.27
N LYS A 958 23.05 -32.92 -23.88
CA LYS A 958 21.94 -33.81 -23.51
C LYS A 958 20.88 -33.79 -24.60
N ALA A 959 20.49 -32.58 -25.02
CA ALA A 959 19.49 -32.37 -26.05
C ALA A 959 19.77 -31.06 -26.81
N ASN A 960 19.69 -31.10 -28.14
CA ASN A 960 19.54 -29.90 -28.96
C ASN A 960 18.06 -29.67 -29.27
N TYR A 961 17.61 -28.42 -29.31
CA TYR A 961 16.24 -28.04 -29.61
C TYR A 961 16.20 -27.10 -30.80
N HIS A 962 15.32 -27.41 -31.76
CA HIS A 962 15.01 -26.54 -32.89
C HIS A 962 13.57 -26.09 -32.79
N TYR A 963 13.39 -24.78 -32.89
CA TYR A 963 12.10 -24.11 -32.73
C TYR A 963 11.50 -23.73 -34.08
N SER A 964 10.18 -23.81 -34.18
CA SER A 964 9.42 -23.23 -35.28
C SER A 964 9.48 -21.70 -35.24
N THR A 965 9.01 -21.07 -36.32
CA THR A 965 8.74 -19.62 -36.33
C THR A 965 7.65 -19.20 -35.34
N PHE A 966 6.93 -20.16 -34.76
CA PHE A 966 5.87 -19.95 -33.76
C PHE A 966 6.33 -20.28 -32.32
N GLY A 967 7.62 -20.48 -32.10
CA GLY A 967 8.18 -20.68 -30.75
C GLY A 967 7.95 -22.08 -30.16
N ASN A 968 7.34 -22.98 -30.91
CA ASN A 968 7.17 -24.38 -30.51
C ASN A 968 8.42 -25.20 -30.84
N ILE A 969 8.72 -26.24 -30.07
CA ILE A 969 9.80 -27.19 -30.39
C ILE A 969 9.35 -28.07 -31.55
N ASN A 970 10.01 -28.00 -32.70
CA ASN A 970 9.74 -28.85 -33.87
C ASN A 970 10.65 -30.07 -33.92
N GLU A 971 11.84 -29.97 -33.35
CA GLU A 971 12.78 -31.08 -33.32
C GLU A 971 13.59 -31.02 -32.04
N TYR A 972 13.80 -32.16 -31.41
CA TYR A 972 14.85 -32.30 -30.43
C TYR A 972 15.75 -33.49 -30.78
N GLN A 973 17.04 -33.31 -30.59
CA GLN A 973 18.06 -34.31 -30.91
C GLN A 973 18.79 -34.73 -29.64
N GLU A 974 18.71 -36.01 -29.29
CA GLU A 974 19.47 -36.59 -28.17
C GLU A 974 20.90 -36.96 -28.56
N VAL A 975 21.76 -37.16 -27.55
CA VAL A 975 23.21 -37.45 -27.65
C VAL A 975 23.55 -38.65 -28.54
N ASN A 976 22.64 -39.62 -28.66
CA ASN A 976 22.83 -40.83 -29.46
C ASN A 976 22.43 -40.64 -30.94
N ASN A 977 22.31 -39.39 -31.40
CA ASN A 977 21.82 -39.02 -32.73
C ASN A 977 20.39 -39.52 -33.02
N ILE A 978 19.58 -39.62 -31.96
CA ILE A 978 18.17 -39.95 -32.04
C ILE A 978 17.42 -38.64 -32.16
N TYR A 979 16.77 -38.44 -33.30
CA TYR A 979 15.93 -37.29 -33.56
C TYR A 979 14.50 -37.57 -33.13
N SER A 980 13.83 -36.56 -32.61
CA SER A 980 12.44 -36.60 -32.29
C SER A 980 11.78 -35.35 -32.83
N THR A 981 10.98 -35.54 -33.86
CA THR A 981 10.28 -34.47 -34.57
C THR A 981 8.88 -34.29 -34.00
N TYR A 982 8.47 -33.04 -33.80
CA TYR A 982 7.12 -32.68 -33.37
C TYR A 982 6.42 -31.91 -34.49
N LEU A 983 5.20 -32.33 -34.78
CA LEU A 983 4.28 -31.59 -35.65
C LEU A 983 3.24 -30.89 -34.77
N TRP A 984 2.87 -29.68 -35.17
CA TRP A 984 1.93 -28.82 -34.45
C TRP A 984 0.77 -28.43 -35.35
N GLY A 985 -0.46 -28.72 -34.91
CA GLY A 985 -1.70 -28.37 -35.60
C GLY A 985 -2.54 -27.41 -34.76
N TYR A 986 -3.80 -27.19 -35.17
CA TYR A 986 -4.74 -26.28 -34.50
C TYR A 986 -4.14 -24.88 -34.32
N ASN A 987 -3.73 -24.27 -35.44
CA ASN A 987 -3.03 -22.99 -35.47
C ASN A 987 -1.72 -22.99 -34.66
N HIS A 988 -0.96 -24.09 -34.74
CA HIS A 988 0.28 -24.30 -34.00
C HIS A 988 0.14 -24.21 -32.47
N THR A 989 -0.97 -24.68 -31.90
CA THR A 989 -1.22 -24.64 -30.44
C THR A 989 -1.02 -25.99 -29.78
N TYR A 990 -1.36 -27.09 -30.47
CA TYR A 990 -1.27 -28.45 -29.91
C TYR A 990 -0.31 -29.34 -30.72
N PRO A 991 0.48 -30.21 -30.06
CA PRO A 991 1.32 -31.18 -30.76
C PRO A 991 0.46 -32.31 -31.31
N ILE A 992 0.43 -32.47 -32.63
CA ILE A 992 -0.39 -33.46 -33.36
C ILE A 992 0.40 -34.73 -33.69
N ALA A 993 1.73 -34.66 -33.67
CA ALA A 993 2.58 -35.85 -33.77
C ALA A 993 3.89 -35.67 -33.00
N LYS A 994 4.39 -36.77 -32.45
CA LYS A 994 5.76 -36.98 -31.98
C LYS A 994 6.35 -38.15 -32.76
N ILE A 995 7.42 -37.91 -33.50
CA ILE A 995 8.03 -38.86 -34.42
C ILE A 995 9.46 -39.10 -33.95
N ASP A 996 9.65 -40.16 -33.17
CA ASP A 996 10.99 -40.53 -32.70
C ASP A 996 11.74 -41.31 -33.80
N ASN A 997 13.05 -41.11 -33.90
CA ASN A 997 13.93 -41.62 -34.95
C ASN A 997 13.65 -41.08 -36.37
N ALA A 998 13.25 -39.81 -36.51
CA ALA A 998 13.12 -39.12 -37.80
C ALA A 998 13.53 -37.65 -37.71
N GLU A 999 14.24 -37.15 -38.73
CA GLU A 999 14.61 -35.73 -38.85
C GLU A 999 13.43 -34.90 -39.37
N LEU A 1000 13.37 -33.65 -38.95
CA LEU A 1000 12.30 -32.72 -39.33
C LEU A 1000 12.22 -32.51 -40.84
N ILE A 1001 13.38 -32.50 -41.53
CA ILE A 1001 13.44 -32.29 -42.98
C ILE A 1001 12.76 -33.42 -43.76
N ASP A 1002 12.88 -34.67 -43.29
CA ASP A 1002 12.25 -35.83 -43.91
C ASP A 1002 10.72 -35.71 -43.77
N VAL A 1003 10.26 -35.37 -42.57
CA VAL A 1003 8.82 -35.20 -42.28
C VAL A 1003 8.22 -34.04 -43.07
N ILE A 1004 8.90 -32.88 -43.14
CA ILE A 1004 8.43 -31.73 -43.94
C ILE A 1004 8.38 -32.07 -45.44
N THR A 1005 9.36 -32.85 -45.93
CA THR A 1005 9.41 -33.28 -47.34
C THR A 1005 8.20 -34.14 -47.69
N ILE A 1006 7.78 -35.04 -46.80
CA ILE A 1006 6.55 -35.84 -46.95
C ILE A 1006 5.34 -34.90 -47.02
N ILE A 1007 5.18 -34.01 -46.04
CA ILE A 1007 4.05 -33.07 -45.98
C ILE A 1007 3.93 -32.25 -47.27
N TYR A 1008 5.05 -31.75 -47.79
CA TYR A 1008 5.09 -30.95 -49.01
C TYR A 1008 4.76 -31.78 -50.26
N ASN A 1009 5.40 -32.94 -50.44
CA ASN A 1009 5.23 -33.77 -51.64
C ASN A 1009 3.83 -34.40 -51.73
N GLU A 1010 3.26 -34.78 -50.58
CA GLU A 1010 1.92 -35.35 -50.47
C GLU A 1010 0.83 -34.28 -50.35
N ASN A 1011 1.20 -32.99 -50.31
CA ASN A 1011 0.28 -31.84 -50.20
C ASN A 1011 -0.69 -31.96 -49.01
N LEU A 1012 -0.15 -32.27 -47.82
CA LEU A 1012 -0.91 -32.53 -46.60
C LEU A 1012 -1.19 -31.23 -45.82
N ASP A 1013 -2.46 -30.97 -45.50
CA ASP A 1013 -2.85 -29.85 -44.64
C ASP A 1013 -2.87 -30.24 -43.16
N ILE A 1014 -1.71 -30.15 -42.50
CA ILE A 1014 -1.57 -30.45 -41.08
C ILE A 1014 -2.18 -29.37 -40.15
N GLN A 1015 -2.79 -28.32 -40.69
CA GLN A 1015 -3.49 -27.28 -39.92
C GLN A 1015 -5.01 -27.42 -39.93
N THR A 1016 -5.58 -28.43 -40.62
CA THR A 1016 -7.01 -28.71 -40.55
C THR A 1016 -7.47 -28.92 -39.10
N GLU A 1017 -8.63 -28.36 -38.76
CA GLU A 1017 -9.28 -28.53 -37.46
C GLU A 1017 -10.26 -29.72 -37.47
N ASP A 1018 -10.55 -30.28 -38.66
CA ASP A 1018 -11.32 -31.51 -38.79
C ASP A 1018 -10.46 -32.69 -38.28
N SER A 1019 -10.89 -33.28 -37.18
CA SER A 1019 -10.13 -34.36 -36.53
C SER A 1019 -10.07 -35.64 -37.37
N GLU A 1020 -11.08 -35.93 -38.19
CA GLU A 1020 -11.06 -37.11 -39.08
C GLU A 1020 -10.09 -36.89 -40.25
N GLU A 1021 -10.11 -35.69 -40.85
CA GLU A 1021 -9.16 -35.30 -41.90
C GLU A 1021 -7.73 -35.31 -41.36
N LEU A 1022 -7.51 -34.69 -40.18
CA LEU A 1022 -6.21 -34.67 -39.53
C LEU A 1022 -5.71 -36.08 -39.23
N GLN A 1023 -6.57 -36.97 -38.73
CA GLN A 1023 -6.19 -38.34 -38.45
C GLN A 1023 -5.80 -39.10 -39.73
N ALA A 1024 -6.52 -38.90 -40.84
CA ALA A 1024 -6.17 -39.47 -42.14
C ALA A 1024 -4.81 -38.96 -42.64
N ILE A 1025 -4.53 -37.67 -42.48
CA ILE A 1025 -3.24 -37.04 -42.82
C ILE A 1025 -2.10 -37.64 -41.99
N LEU A 1026 -2.30 -37.78 -40.68
CA LEU A 1026 -1.29 -38.32 -39.77
C LEU A 1026 -1.00 -39.81 -40.06
N GLU A 1027 -1.99 -40.55 -40.57
CA GLU A 1027 -1.82 -41.94 -41.00
C GLU A 1027 -1.02 -42.07 -42.31
N ILE A 1028 -1.11 -41.09 -43.22
CA ILE A 1028 -0.25 -41.01 -44.41
C ILE A 1028 1.21 -40.85 -43.97
N ILE A 1029 1.49 -39.96 -43.03
CA ILE A 1029 2.85 -39.74 -42.50
C ILE A 1029 3.36 -41.02 -41.81
N ARG A 1030 2.55 -41.66 -40.97
CA ARG A 1030 2.90 -42.89 -40.26
C ARG A 1030 3.32 -44.02 -41.20
N ASN A 1031 2.60 -44.20 -42.31
CA ASN A 1031 2.81 -45.32 -43.23
C ASN A 1031 3.74 -44.99 -44.42
N HIS A 1032 4.32 -43.79 -44.46
CA HIS A 1032 5.24 -43.40 -45.52
C HIS A 1032 6.52 -44.24 -45.50
N GLU A 1033 7.09 -44.57 -46.66
CA GLU A 1033 8.27 -45.45 -46.78
C GLU A 1033 9.48 -44.92 -45.99
N ASP A 1034 9.66 -43.59 -45.97
CA ASP A 1034 10.73 -42.91 -45.24
C ASP A 1034 10.55 -42.93 -43.70
N MET A 1035 9.36 -43.30 -43.19
CA MET A 1035 9.06 -43.39 -41.75
C MET A 1035 9.08 -44.82 -41.21
N LYS A 1036 9.52 -45.81 -41.99
CA LYS A 1036 9.49 -47.25 -41.63
C LYS A 1036 10.27 -47.60 -40.34
N ASP A 1037 11.31 -46.84 -40.03
CA ASP A 1037 12.18 -47.03 -38.87
C ASP A 1037 11.84 -46.02 -37.74
N ALA A 1038 10.83 -45.17 -37.93
CA ALA A 1038 10.41 -44.15 -36.99
C ALA A 1038 9.29 -44.64 -36.06
N MET A 1039 9.29 -44.18 -34.81
CA MET A 1039 8.21 -44.42 -33.86
C MET A 1039 7.27 -43.21 -33.85
N VAL A 1040 6.16 -43.35 -34.59
CA VAL A 1040 5.18 -42.28 -34.76
C VAL A 1040 4.11 -42.36 -33.67
N THR A 1041 4.01 -41.34 -32.83
CA THR A 1041 2.87 -41.14 -31.91
C THR A 1041 2.06 -39.96 -32.42
N THR A 1042 0.75 -40.13 -32.57
CA THR A 1042 -0.14 -39.08 -33.12
C THR A 1042 -1.22 -38.71 -32.12
N TYR A 1043 -1.67 -37.47 -32.17
CA TYR A 1043 -2.64 -36.92 -31.22
C TYR A 1043 -3.68 -36.07 -31.96
N THR A 1044 -4.92 -36.14 -31.50
CA THR A 1044 -5.99 -35.21 -31.89
C THR A 1044 -6.55 -34.54 -30.65
N TYR A 1045 -7.14 -33.35 -30.82
CA TYR A 1045 -7.67 -32.53 -29.73
C TYR A 1045 -9.02 -31.96 -30.09
N ASP A 1046 -9.80 -31.69 -29.06
CA ASP A 1046 -10.92 -30.76 -29.07
C ASP A 1046 -10.41 -29.46 -28.41
N PRO A 1047 -10.20 -28.37 -29.19
CA PRO A 1047 -9.60 -27.14 -28.67
C PRO A 1047 -10.31 -26.59 -27.43
N LEU A 1048 -9.52 -26.15 -26.43
CA LEU A 1048 -9.99 -25.67 -25.12
C LEU A 1048 -10.66 -26.73 -24.21
N VAL A 1049 -10.87 -27.95 -24.70
CA VAL A 1049 -11.42 -29.09 -23.93
C VAL A 1049 -10.31 -30.07 -23.55
N GLY A 1050 -9.61 -30.64 -24.55
CA GLY A 1050 -8.48 -31.54 -24.30
C GLY A 1050 -8.17 -32.51 -25.44
N MET A 1051 -7.25 -33.44 -25.20
CA MET A 1051 -6.88 -34.49 -26.17
C MET A 1051 -8.07 -35.43 -26.40
N THR A 1052 -8.38 -35.77 -27.65
CA THR A 1052 -9.46 -36.69 -28.04
C THR A 1052 -8.95 -38.08 -28.43
N SER A 1053 -7.73 -38.17 -28.96
CA SER A 1053 -7.08 -39.45 -29.24
C SER A 1053 -5.57 -39.40 -29.12
N GLU A 1054 -4.98 -40.56 -28.82
CA GLU A 1054 -3.54 -40.81 -28.85
C GLU A 1054 -3.30 -42.14 -29.55
N THR A 1055 -2.55 -42.16 -30.66
CA THR A 1055 -2.16 -43.40 -31.33
C THR A 1055 -0.68 -43.66 -31.15
N THR A 1056 -0.36 -44.70 -30.39
CA THR A 1056 1.02 -45.12 -30.06
C THR A 1056 1.79 -45.63 -31.29
N PRO A 1057 3.13 -45.77 -31.22
CA PRO A 1057 3.94 -46.30 -32.33
C PRO A 1057 3.52 -47.67 -32.85
N ASN A 1058 2.92 -48.50 -32.00
CA ASN A 1058 2.42 -49.83 -32.38
C ASN A 1058 1.05 -49.80 -33.06
N GLY A 1059 0.53 -48.61 -33.44
CA GLY A 1059 -0.77 -48.43 -34.07
C GLY A 1059 -1.97 -48.60 -33.13
N LYS A 1060 -1.74 -48.70 -31.82
CA LYS A 1060 -2.83 -48.77 -30.84
C LYS A 1060 -3.30 -47.38 -30.47
N THR A 1061 -4.58 -47.12 -30.69
CA THR A 1061 -5.23 -45.85 -30.35
C THR A 1061 -5.90 -45.93 -28.99
N MET A 1062 -5.73 -44.90 -28.18
CA MET A 1062 -6.56 -44.61 -27.02
C MET A 1062 -7.45 -43.41 -27.35
N THR A 1063 -8.72 -43.48 -26.97
CA THR A 1063 -9.67 -42.36 -27.13
C THR A 1063 -10.05 -41.79 -25.77
N TYR A 1064 -10.18 -40.48 -25.73
CA TYR A 1064 -10.49 -39.70 -24.53
C TYR A 1064 -11.85 -39.03 -24.76
N HIS A 1065 -12.80 -39.37 -23.90
CA HIS A 1065 -14.16 -38.85 -23.95
C HIS A 1065 -14.39 -37.92 -22.77
N TYR A 1066 -15.04 -36.79 -23.06
CA TYR A 1066 -15.38 -35.77 -22.09
C TYR A 1066 -16.89 -35.79 -21.83
N ASP A 1067 -17.28 -35.42 -20.62
CA ASP A 1067 -18.68 -35.18 -20.31
C ASP A 1067 -19.19 -33.86 -20.90
N ASP A 1068 -20.49 -33.61 -20.78
CA ASP A 1068 -21.11 -32.38 -21.30
C ASP A 1068 -20.58 -31.10 -20.63
N PHE A 1069 -19.74 -31.19 -19.59
CA PHE A 1069 -19.06 -30.04 -18.97
C PHE A 1069 -17.56 -30.00 -19.29
N ASN A 1070 -17.14 -30.67 -20.37
CA ASN A 1070 -15.78 -30.66 -20.89
C ASN A 1070 -14.72 -31.21 -19.91
N ARG A 1071 -15.10 -32.20 -19.09
CA ARG A 1071 -14.19 -32.90 -18.17
C ARG A 1071 -13.98 -34.32 -18.62
N LEU A 1072 -12.76 -34.82 -18.47
CA LEU A 1072 -12.41 -36.19 -18.89
C LEU A 1072 -13.27 -37.22 -18.14
N GLU A 1073 -14.12 -37.94 -18.86
CA GLU A 1073 -15.06 -38.91 -18.31
C GLU A 1073 -14.53 -40.33 -18.50
N THR A 1074 -14.08 -40.67 -19.71
CA THR A 1074 -13.72 -42.06 -20.06
C THR A 1074 -12.49 -42.10 -20.96
N ILE A 1075 -11.55 -42.98 -20.65
CA ILE A 1075 -10.44 -43.35 -21.55
C ILE A 1075 -10.68 -44.77 -22.04
N ARG A 1076 -10.67 -44.98 -23.36
CA ARG A 1076 -10.87 -46.29 -23.99
C ARG A 1076 -9.66 -46.71 -24.81
N ASP A 1077 -9.47 -48.02 -24.96
CA ASP A 1077 -8.53 -48.59 -25.93
C ASP A 1077 -9.13 -48.69 -27.34
N GLN A 1078 -8.33 -49.15 -28.29
CA GLN A 1078 -8.70 -49.35 -29.70
C GLN A 1078 -9.90 -50.30 -29.90
N ASP A 1079 -10.10 -51.23 -28.97
CA ASP A 1079 -11.15 -52.23 -29.01
C ASP A 1079 -12.41 -51.73 -28.25
N THR A 1080 -12.43 -50.43 -27.90
CA THR A 1080 -13.46 -49.71 -27.16
C THR A 1080 -13.62 -50.13 -25.70
N ASN A 1081 -12.69 -50.89 -25.14
CA ASN A 1081 -12.70 -51.26 -23.73
C ASN A 1081 -12.34 -50.04 -22.87
N VAL A 1082 -13.05 -49.86 -21.77
CA VAL A 1082 -12.78 -48.79 -20.80
C VAL A 1082 -11.49 -49.11 -20.03
N LEU A 1083 -10.49 -48.24 -20.16
CA LEU A 1083 -9.25 -48.29 -19.39
C LEU A 1083 -9.37 -47.55 -18.06
N LYS A 1084 -10.02 -46.38 -18.10
CA LYS A 1084 -10.31 -45.54 -16.93
C LYS A 1084 -11.66 -44.86 -17.12
N HIS A 1085 -12.39 -44.69 -16.03
CA HIS A 1085 -13.64 -43.94 -15.98
C HIS A 1085 -13.63 -43.05 -14.74
N TYR A 1086 -14.16 -41.84 -14.88
CA TYR A 1086 -14.22 -40.84 -13.84
C TYR A 1086 -15.67 -40.41 -13.63
N ASP A 1087 -16.19 -40.71 -12.44
CA ASP A 1087 -17.50 -40.23 -12.02
C ASP A 1087 -17.36 -38.92 -11.26
N TYR A 1088 -18.04 -37.88 -11.74
CA TYR A 1088 -18.07 -36.57 -11.07
C TYR A 1088 -19.40 -36.33 -10.39
N ASN A 1089 -19.41 -36.40 -9.07
CA ASN A 1089 -20.62 -36.26 -8.27
C ASN A 1089 -20.87 -34.80 -7.87
N TYR A 1090 -22.06 -34.29 -8.20
CA TYR A 1090 -22.60 -33.02 -7.73
C TYR A 1090 -23.85 -33.28 -6.89
N LEU A 1091 -24.27 -32.29 -6.09
CA LEU A 1091 -25.61 -32.34 -5.51
C LEU A 1091 -26.63 -32.35 -6.66
N GLU A 1092 -27.59 -33.28 -6.64
CA GLU A 1092 -28.73 -33.19 -7.55
C GLU A 1092 -29.45 -31.85 -7.30
N ALA A 1093 -29.71 -31.10 -8.38
CA ALA A 1093 -30.48 -29.87 -8.28
C ALA A 1093 -31.89 -30.22 -7.77
N ILE A 1094 -32.24 -29.69 -6.58
CA ILE A 1094 -33.56 -29.88 -5.95
C ILE A 1094 -34.64 -29.12 -6.71
#